data_AF-A0A132TLU3-F1
#
_entry.id   AF-A0A132TLU3-F1
#
_cell.length_a   1.000
_cell.length_b   1.000
_cell.length_c   1.000
_cell.angle_alpha   90.00
_cell.angle_beta   90.00
_cell.angle_gamma   90.00
#
_symmetry.space_group_name_H-M   'P 1'
#
loop_
_entity.id
_entity.type
_entity.pdbx_description
1 polymer ?
#
loop_
_entity_poly.entity_id
_entity_poly.type
_entity_poly.pdbx_seq_one_letter_code
_entity_poly.pdbx_strand_id
1 'polypeptide(L)'
;MFLSNRILVVTSCTGEKLHKPIDQLVFDDFKNKEVLRRREEELLEFKERADEMYTGSQHLALMSGIKEYRQQGGDIDLCIISAGYGLLNEDEQIVPYEVTFNTMDSQSIKRWARELKITQALQTKIAEYDLIFFLLGDKYLQAVEWPLNLDRNQKAIFFAGASSRTRILNWDDYHVLTIGEKEAKTFRYGLIGIKGYLFAQLLRNIITTDIDQKWSTIIDRPDQIRSFILDSIASTKQLELFNETSDSEDLLKFYSEMFPVPDELVAINCIEEPRFFLPENDDRVDPNYEFMTDFSEKNRNPLENDVYAHQIFDRPQFDGLLVSKVNIDSATKQKNQLIEELGLHDFYKLPREYPIMGDCGAFSYIDKDVPPYTTEEIMDYYHTLGLDYGVSIDHLIVGPFQKDENIRNQRYELTLTMAEEFLRMYRERKELMNYQFHPIGIVQGWDPPSFRRAVEHLIGLGYDYVALGGLAREQSEKIYEILKEIAPIIPSPTFRMHLFGVARDMRTMEAFHKLGVTSFDSSSPLRRAWLGTGHNYHSLNGKHYTAIRIPEAKETSGRVKKMLQNSDEIGFAEYRRLEQEALGALRKFSEGTRDLDSTLEAILEYDKILGEKREVHEDMYREVLSERPWEHCNCNICRKIGIDVIVFRGNNRNRRRGFHNTYVYYSQIQELKKRWNK
;
A
#
# COMPACT_ATOMS: atom_id res chain seq x y z
N MET A 1 38.42 -14.54 13.63
CA MET A 1 38.15 -15.03 12.26
C MET A 1 36.93 -14.27 11.81
N PHE A 2 37.10 -13.15 11.11
CA PHE A 2 35.97 -12.40 10.57
C PHE A 2 35.34 -13.31 9.50
N LEU A 3 34.06 -13.63 9.65
CA LEU A 3 33.32 -14.36 8.63
C LEU A 3 33.26 -13.45 7.39
N SER A 4 33.73 -13.95 6.25
CA SER A 4 33.55 -13.25 4.97
C SER A 4 32.05 -13.07 4.72
N ASN A 5 31.64 -11.87 4.32
CA ASN A 5 30.25 -11.58 3.98
C ASN A 5 29.80 -12.49 2.83
N ARG A 6 28.66 -13.17 2.96
CA ARG A 6 28.11 -14.01 1.91
C ARG A 6 27.22 -13.18 0.99
N ILE A 7 27.55 -13.17 -0.30
CA ILE A 7 26.90 -12.32 -1.30
C ILE A 7 26.10 -13.19 -2.29
N LEU A 8 24.83 -12.84 -2.51
CA LEU A 8 23.95 -13.49 -3.49
C LEU A 8 23.50 -12.49 -4.56
N VAL A 9 23.55 -12.90 -5.82
CA VAL A 9 22.94 -12.19 -6.94
C VAL A 9 21.77 -13.01 -7.47
N VAL A 10 20.61 -12.39 -7.59
CA VAL A 10 19.40 -12.98 -8.15
C VAL A 10 19.06 -12.24 -9.44
N THR A 11 19.17 -12.93 -10.57
CA THR A 11 18.87 -12.40 -11.90
C THR A 11 17.69 -13.14 -12.54
N SER A 12 17.17 -12.64 -13.66
CA SER A 12 16.11 -13.29 -14.44
C SER A 12 16.70 -14.08 -15.60
N CYS A 13 16.05 -15.20 -15.97
CA CYS A 13 16.39 -15.92 -17.19
C CYS A 13 16.25 -15.05 -18.45
N THR A 14 17.04 -15.34 -19.48
CA THR A 14 16.99 -14.61 -20.76
C THR A 14 16.27 -15.39 -21.83
N GLY A 15 15.61 -14.67 -22.75
CA GLY A 15 15.01 -15.27 -23.95
C GLY A 15 16.07 -15.89 -24.85
N GLU A 16 17.22 -15.22 -25.00
CA GLU A 16 18.37 -15.73 -25.72
C GLU A 16 19.06 -16.85 -24.94
N LYS A 17 19.33 -17.96 -25.63
CA LYS A 17 19.99 -19.17 -25.12
C LYS A 17 21.10 -19.61 -26.07
N LEU A 18 22.06 -20.36 -25.56
CA LEU A 18 23.22 -20.87 -26.30
C LEU A 18 22.77 -21.75 -27.47
N HIS A 19 21.81 -22.65 -27.21
CA HIS A 19 21.21 -23.50 -28.21
C HIS A 19 19.77 -23.06 -28.48
N LYS A 20 19.36 -23.08 -29.76
CA LYS A 20 18.00 -22.77 -30.21
C LYS A 20 17.46 -23.84 -31.18
N PRO A 21 17.28 -25.10 -30.74
CA PRO A 21 16.67 -26.12 -31.58
C PRO A 21 15.23 -25.75 -31.95
N ILE A 22 14.68 -26.36 -33.01
CA ILE A 22 13.31 -26.04 -33.48
C ILE A 22 12.26 -26.53 -32.48
N ASP A 23 12.58 -27.60 -31.76
CA ASP A 23 11.72 -28.34 -30.83
C ASP A 23 12.03 -28.04 -29.36
N GLN A 24 12.47 -26.82 -29.06
CA GLN A 24 12.65 -26.32 -27.68
C GLN A 24 11.43 -26.56 -26.79
N LEU A 25 11.65 -26.66 -25.47
CA LEU A 25 10.52 -26.76 -24.54
C LEU A 25 9.66 -25.49 -24.60
N VAL A 26 8.35 -25.68 -24.65
CA VAL A 26 7.36 -24.59 -24.61
C VAL A 26 6.60 -24.61 -23.29
N PHE A 27 5.82 -23.57 -23.02
CA PHE A 27 5.10 -23.41 -21.74
C PHE A 27 4.25 -24.64 -21.36
N ASP A 28 3.59 -25.27 -22.33
CA ASP A 28 2.76 -26.45 -22.08
C ASP A 28 3.55 -27.68 -21.63
N ASP A 29 4.82 -27.81 -22.03
CA ASP A 29 5.68 -28.92 -21.60
C ASP A 29 5.91 -28.88 -20.08
N PHE A 30 6.01 -27.67 -19.49
CA PHE A 30 6.27 -27.48 -18.06
C PHE A 30 5.06 -27.79 -17.15
N LYS A 31 3.84 -27.86 -17.71
CA LYS A 31 2.62 -28.12 -16.93
C LYS A 31 2.53 -29.56 -16.42
N ASN A 32 3.19 -30.51 -17.08
CA ASN A 32 3.16 -31.92 -16.71
C ASN A 32 4.58 -32.47 -16.57
N LYS A 33 4.90 -32.95 -15.37
CA LYS A 33 6.25 -33.43 -15.04
C LYS A 33 6.72 -34.63 -15.88
N GLU A 34 5.81 -35.51 -16.29
CA GLU A 34 6.17 -36.66 -17.13
C GLU A 34 6.44 -36.23 -18.57
N VAL A 35 5.65 -35.28 -19.09
CA VAL A 35 5.87 -34.67 -20.40
C VAL A 35 7.18 -33.91 -20.42
N LEU A 36 7.41 -33.05 -19.40
CA LEU A 36 8.64 -32.30 -19.24
C LEU A 36 9.85 -33.23 -19.27
N ARG A 37 9.86 -34.28 -18.44
CA ARG A 37 10.98 -35.24 -18.38
C ARG A 37 11.27 -35.90 -19.73
N ARG A 38 10.24 -36.34 -20.45
CA ARG A 38 10.42 -36.95 -21.78
C ARG A 38 11.00 -35.94 -22.78
N ARG A 39 10.49 -34.71 -22.78
CA ARG A 39 10.93 -33.65 -23.69
C ARG A 39 12.35 -33.16 -23.35
N GLU A 40 12.73 -33.17 -22.08
CA GLU A 40 14.12 -32.93 -21.64
C GLU A 40 15.07 -34.03 -22.14
N GLU A 41 14.64 -35.29 -22.12
CA GLU A 41 15.42 -36.41 -22.66
C GLU A 41 15.65 -36.28 -24.18
N GLU A 42 14.66 -35.76 -24.93
CA GLU A 42 14.78 -35.46 -26.37
C GLU A 42 15.83 -34.37 -26.65
N LEU A 43 16.01 -33.42 -25.73
CA LEU A 43 16.92 -32.28 -25.87
C LEU A 43 18.24 -32.46 -25.12
N LEU A 44 18.57 -33.69 -24.71
CA LEU A 44 19.74 -33.98 -23.86
C LEU A 44 21.06 -33.53 -24.49
N GLU A 45 21.18 -33.55 -25.83
CA GLU A 45 22.38 -33.10 -26.53
C GLU A 45 22.65 -31.59 -26.40
N PHE A 46 21.62 -30.81 -26.07
CA PHE A 46 21.69 -29.35 -25.86
C PHE A 46 21.69 -28.97 -24.37
N LYS A 47 21.77 -29.96 -23.48
CA LYS A 47 21.77 -29.73 -22.03
C LYS A 47 23.05 -29.02 -21.61
N GLU A 48 22.90 -27.94 -20.87
CA GLU A 48 24.04 -27.12 -20.43
C GLU A 48 23.77 -26.54 -19.03
N ARG A 49 24.82 -26.09 -18.35
CA ARG A 49 24.69 -25.34 -17.09
C ARG A 49 23.90 -24.05 -17.29
N ALA A 50 23.09 -23.64 -16.32
CA ALA A 50 22.27 -22.45 -16.41
C ALA A 50 23.09 -21.17 -16.69
N ASP A 51 24.28 -21.03 -16.09
CA ASP A 51 25.17 -19.89 -16.32
C ASP A 51 25.75 -19.80 -17.73
N GLU A 52 25.91 -20.91 -18.43
CA GLU A 52 26.40 -20.95 -19.82
C GLU A 52 25.23 -21.03 -20.84
N MET A 53 24.07 -21.55 -20.42
CA MET A 53 22.87 -21.66 -21.26
C MET A 53 22.30 -20.29 -21.65
N TYR A 54 22.23 -19.34 -20.72
CA TYR A 54 21.65 -18.02 -20.99
C TYR A 54 22.64 -17.09 -21.69
N THR A 55 22.23 -16.46 -22.79
CA THR A 55 23.12 -15.61 -23.62
C THR A 55 22.58 -14.20 -23.85
N GLY A 56 21.55 -13.79 -23.09
CA GLY A 56 21.04 -12.42 -23.19
C GLY A 56 22.03 -11.38 -22.64
N SER A 57 21.93 -10.14 -23.13
CA SER A 57 22.89 -9.07 -22.82
C SER A 57 23.06 -8.78 -21.32
N GLN A 58 21.99 -8.83 -20.52
CA GLN A 58 22.09 -8.69 -19.06
C GLN A 58 22.93 -9.80 -18.44
N HIS A 59 22.67 -11.05 -18.83
CA HIS A 59 23.33 -12.23 -18.29
C HIS A 59 24.82 -12.24 -18.66
N LEU A 60 25.14 -12.03 -19.94
CA LEU A 60 26.53 -11.98 -20.40
C LEU A 60 27.34 -10.87 -19.69
N ALA A 61 26.76 -9.68 -19.53
CA ALA A 61 27.42 -8.58 -18.84
C ALA A 61 27.67 -8.89 -17.35
N LEU A 62 26.66 -9.45 -16.68
CA LEU A 62 26.76 -9.89 -15.28
C LEU A 62 27.84 -10.96 -15.11
N MET A 63 27.82 -12.01 -15.94
CA MET A 63 28.77 -13.11 -15.87
C MET A 63 30.20 -12.68 -16.16
N SER A 64 30.42 -11.70 -17.04
CA SER A 64 31.75 -11.11 -17.24
C SER A 64 32.31 -10.55 -15.93
N GLY A 65 31.51 -9.78 -15.19
CA GLY A 65 31.91 -9.22 -13.90
C GLY A 65 32.14 -10.28 -12.83
N ILE A 66 31.26 -11.27 -12.73
CA ILE A 66 31.40 -12.39 -11.78
C ILE A 66 32.67 -13.20 -12.06
N LYS A 67 32.95 -13.51 -13.34
CA LYS A 67 34.15 -14.26 -13.74
C LYS A 67 35.43 -13.49 -13.37
N GLU A 68 35.48 -12.18 -13.64
CA GLU A 68 36.61 -11.32 -13.23
C GLU A 68 36.76 -11.25 -11.70
N TYR A 69 35.65 -11.13 -10.97
CA TYR A 69 35.63 -11.07 -9.51
C TYR A 69 36.15 -12.35 -8.86
N ARG A 70 35.66 -13.52 -9.32
CA ARG A 70 36.09 -14.85 -8.82
C ARG A 70 37.56 -15.14 -9.14
N GLN A 71 38.07 -14.67 -10.29
CA GLN A 71 39.49 -14.80 -10.64
C GLN A 71 40.43 -14.07 -9.66
N GLN A 72 39.95 -13.03 -8.98
CA GLN A 72 40.69 -12.30 -7.95
C GLN A 72 40.44 -12.84 -6.53
N GLY A 73 39.83 -14.03 -6.41
CA GLY A 73 39.59 -14.69 -5.12
C GLY A 73 38.31 -14.23 -4.40
N GLY A 74 37.46 -13.44 -5.05
CA GLY A 74 36.16 -13.07 -4.52
C GLY A 74 35.16 -14.24 -4.55
N ASP A 75 34.29 -14.31 -3.55
CA ASP A 75 33.22 -15.32 -3.46
C ASP A 75 31.84 -14.66 -3.61
N ILE A 76 31.03 -15.17 -4.53
CA ILE A 76 29.69 -14.65 -4.84
C ILE A 76 28.86 -15.74 -5.49
N ASP A 77 27.62 -15.91 -5.04
CA ASP A 77 26.69 -16.88 -5.60
C ASP A 77 25.70 -16.22 -6.56
N LEU A 78 25.25 -16.98 -7.56
CA LEU A 78 24.25 -16.56 -8.53
C LEU A 78 23.05 -17.51 -8.52
N CYS A 79 21.86 -16.93 -8.44
CA CYS A 79 20.60 -17.60 -8.71
C CYS A 79 19.86 -16.94 -9.87
N ILE A 80 19.13 -17.75 -10.63
CA ILE A 80 18.38 -17.33 -11.81
C ILE A 80 16.91 -17.69 -11.63
N ILE A 81 16.04 -16.69 -11.62
CA ILE A 81 14.60 -16.90 -11.68
C ILE A 81 14.23 -17.23 -13.13
N SER A 82 13.83 -18.48 -13.34
CA SER A 82 13.41 -19.07 -14.60
C SER A 82 11.88 -19.22 -14.66
N ALA A 83 11.30 -18.72 -15.76
CA ALA A 83 9.88 -18.93 -16.04
C ALA A 83 9.54 -20.39 -16.43
N GLY A 84 10.54 -21.26 -16.64
CA GLY A 84 10.33 -22.70 -16.87
C GLY A 84 10.63 -23.52 -15.62
N TYR A 85 11.77 -23.27 -14.99
CA TYR A 85 12.33 -24.15 -13.95
C TYR A 85 12.21 -23.60 -12.51
N GLY A 86 11.65 -22.40 -12.32
CA GLY A 86 11.59 -21.79 -10.99
C GLY A 86 12.90 -21.11 -10.61
N LEU A 87 13.42 -21.35 -9.40
CA LEU A 87 14.71 -20.79 -8.97
C LEU A 87 15.84 -21.78 -9.27
N LEU A 88 16.79 -21.38 -10.12
CA LEU A 88 17.97 -22.17 -10.49
C LEU A 88 19.22 -21.64 -9.78
N ASN A 89 20.09 -22.54 -9.31
CA ASN A 89 21.50 -22.24 -9.09
C ASN A 89 22.24 -22.17 -10.43
N GLU A 90 23.41 -21.52 -10.45
CA GLU A 90 24.17 -21.30 -11.68
C GLU A 90 24.65 -22.58 -12.38
N ASP A 91 24.91 -23.64 -11.64
CA ASP A 91 25.43 -24.92 -12.13
C ASP A 91 24.34 -25.94 -12.51
N GLU A 92 23.07 -25.61 -12.26
CA GLU A 92 21.95 -26.48 -12.60
C GLU A 92 21.86 -26.72 -14.10
N GLN A 93 21.68 -27.99 -14.47
CA GLN A 93 21.69 -28.41 -15.86
C GLN A 93 20.29 -28.32 -16.47
N ILE A 94 20.12 -27.45 -17.46
CA ILE A 94 18.83 -27.20 -18.12
C ILE A 94 18.94 -27.44 -19.63
N VAL A 95 17.81 -27.72 -20.27
CA VAL A 95 17.71 -27.75 -21.74
C VAL A 95 17.08 -26.46 -22.28
N PRO A 96 17.26 -26.14 -23.58
CA PRO A 96 16.70 -24.96 -24.21
C PRO A 96 15.15 -24.91 -24.17
N TYR A 97 14.60 -23.72 -23.93
CA TYR A 97 13.16 -23.51 -23.79
C TYR A 97 12.73 -22.09 -24.20
N GLU A 98 11.47 -21.92 -24.59
CA GLU A 98 10.86 -20.63 -24.98
C GLU A 98 9.70 -20.27 -24.05
N VAL A 99 10.03 -19.87 -22.81
CA VAL A 99 9.06 -19.42 -21.80
C VAL A 99 9.60 -18.18 -21.10
N THR A 100 8.75 -17.17 -20.90
CA THR A 100 9.10 -15.94 -20.19
C THR A 100 7.90 -15.36 -19.46
N PHE A 101 8.13 -14.77 -18.28
CA PHE A 101 7.09 -14.02 -17.58
C PHE A 101 6.69 -12.72 -18.32
N ASN A 102 7.54 -12.23 -19.23
CA ASN A 102 7.28 -10.97 -19.94
C ASN A 102 6.06 -11.02 -20.86
N THR A 103 5.67 -12.21 -21.34
CA THR A 103 4.48 -12.41 -22.18
C THR A 103 3.21 -12.70 -21.37
N MET A 104 3.32 -12.83 -20.05
CA MET A 104 2.22 -13.16 -19.15
C MET A 104 1.62 -11.91 -18.49
N ASP A 105 0.32 -11.94 -18.18
CA ASP A 105 -0.31 -10.95 -17.32
C ASP A 105 0.07 -11.17 -15.84
N SER A 106 -0.17 -10.16 -14.99
CA SER A 106 0.25 -10.17 -13.58
C SER A 106 -0.33 -11.32 -12.75
N GLN A 107 -1.53 -11.81 -13.07
CA GLN A 107 -2.16 -12.90 -12.33
C GLN A 107 -1.57 -14.24 -12.75
N SER A 108 -1.43 -14.45 -14.06
CA SER A 108 -0.78 -15.65 -14.61
C SER A 108 0.64 -15.82 -14.09
N ILE A 109 1.41 -14.73 -13.98
CA ILE A 109 2.76 -14.75 -13.39
C ILE A 109 2.73 -15.27 -11.95
N LYS A 110 1.86 -14.71 -11.10
CA LYS A 110 1.78 -15.08 -9.68
C LYS A 110 1.38 -16.55 -9.51
N ARG A 111 0.36 -16.99 -10.22
CA ARG A 111 -0.12 -18.38 -10.20
C ARG A 111 0.99 -19.34 -10.62
N TRP A 112 1.60 -19.09 -11.78
CA TRP A 112 2.68 -19.94 -12.30
C TRP A 112 3.91 -19.93 -11.38
N ALA A 113 4.27 -18.77 -10.82
CA ALA A 113 5.39 -18.67 -9.89
C ALA A 113 5.17 -19.44 -8.57
N ARG A 114 3.92 -19.53 -8.09
CA ARG A 114 3.54 -20.38 -6.94
C ARG A 114 3.69 -21.86 -7.27
N GLU A 115 3.26 -22.30 -8.45
CA GLU A 115 3.44 -23.68 -8.92
C GLU A 115 4.93 -24.05 -8.99
N LEU A 116 5.77 -23.13 -9.48
CA LEU A 116 7.22 -23.24 -9.51
C LEU A 116 7.91 -23.04 -8.14
N LYS A 117 7.14 -22.68 -7.09
CA LYS A 117 7.63 -22.42 -5.72
C LYS A 117 8.77 -21.39 -5.65
N ILE A 118 8.77 -20.39 -6.53
CA ILE A 118 9.86 -19.40 -6.65
C ILE A 118 10.11 -18.69 -5.33
N THR A 119 9.08 -18.12 -4.70
CA THR A 119 9.22 -17.40 -3.42
C THR A 119 9.76 -18.31 -2.32
N GLN A 120 9.27 -19.55 -2.21
CA GLN A 120 9.69 -20.48 -1.16
C GLN A 120 11.16 -20.88 -1.31
N ALA A 121 11.57 -21.22 -2.54
CA ALA A 121 12.96 -21.54 -2.85
C ALA A 121 13.87 -20.33 -2.58
N LEU A 122 13.43 -19.14 -2.99
CA LEU A 122 14.17 -17.90 -2.81
C LEU A 122 14.30 -17.54 -1.32
N GLN A 123 13.22 -17.62 -0.54
CA GLN A 123 13.24 -17.38 0.91
C GLN A 123 14.23 -18.30 1.63
N THR A 124 14.28 -19.57 1.22
CA THR A 124 15.23 -20.55 1.78
C THR A 124 16.66 -20.18 1.41
N LYS A 125 16.89 -19.81 0.13
CA LYS A 125 18.21 -19.45 -0.36
C LYS A 125 18.75 -18.18 0.30
N ILE A 126 17.95 -17.11 0.40
CA ILE A 126 18.45 -15.82 0.92
C ILE A 126 18.85 -15.88 2.39
N ALA A 127 18.30 -16.81 3.19
CA ALA A 127 18.61 -16.93 4.62
C ALA A 127 20.10 -17.23 4.90
N GLU A 128 20.84 -17.66 3.88
CA GLU A 128 22.25 -17.99 3.96
C GLU A 128 23.21 -16.82 3.67
N TYR A 129 22.69 -15.65 3.29
CA TYR A 129 23.49 -14.54 2.74
C TYR A 129 23.28 -13.24 3.52
N ASP A 130 24.32 -12.41 3.62
CA ASP A 130 24.23 -11.11 4.30
C ASP A 130 23.74 -10.02 3.34
N LEU A 131 24.11 -10.12 2.07
CA LEU A 131 23.80 -9.12 1.05
C LEU A 131 23.20 -9.77 -0.19
N ILE A 132 21.98 -9.35 -0.56
CA ILE A 132 21.22 -9.93 -1.66
C ILE A 132 20.95 -8.86 -2.72
N PHE A 133 21.44 -9.10 -3.93
CA PHE A 133 21.24 -8.23 -5.09
C PHE A 133 20.16 -8.77 -6.01
N PHE A 134 19.17 -7.95 -6.34
CA PHE A 134 18.09 -8.29 -7.27
C PHE A 134 18.22 -7.51 -8.58
N LEU A 135 18.58 -8.21 -9.64
CA LEU A 135 18.68 -7.68 -11.01
C LEU A 135 17.46 -8.11 -11.83
N LEU A 136 16.27 -7.83 -11.30
CA LEU A 136 15.01 -8.33 -11.86
C LEU A 136 14.24 -7.23 -12.61
N GLY A 137 13.69 -7.58 -13.78
CA GLY A 137 12.68 -6.76 -14.45
C GLY A 137 11.34 -6.76 -13.69
N ASP A 138 10.45 -5.81 -13.99
CA ASP A 138 9.18 -5.65 -13.26
C ASP A 138 8.32 -6.94 -13.26
N LYS A 139 8.26 -7.65 -14.39
CA LYS A 139 7.53 -8.92 -14.51
C LYS A 139 8.11 -10.04 -13.64
N TYR A 140 9.43 -10.09 -13.48
CA TYR A 140 10.09 -11.06 -12.60
C TYR A 140 9.98 -10.65 -11.13
N LEU A 141 9.97 -9.35 -10.82
CA LEU A 141 9.60 -8.88 -9.47
C LEU A 141 8.19 -9.30 -9.09
N GLN A 142 7.25 -9.38 -10.04
CA GLN A 142 5.89 -9.88 -9.80
C GLN A 142 5.81 -11.39 -9.58
N ALA A 143 6.84 -12.16 -9.96
CA ALA A 143 6.94 -13.59 -9.73
C ALA A 143 7.39 -13.94 -8.30
N VAL A 144 7.75 -12.93 -7.49
CA VAL A 144 8.11 -13.08 -6.08
C VAL A 144 7.03 -12.45 -5.22
N GLU A 145 6.63 -13.13 -4.16
CA GLU A 145 5.69 -12.61 -3.17
C GLU A 145 6.47 -11.83 -2.10
N TRP A 146 6.29 -10.51 -2.10
CA TRP A 146 6.98 -9.60 -1.19
C TRP A 146 6.14 -9.31 0.06
N PRO A 147 6.77 -9.04 1.22
CA PRO A 147 8.22 -9.05 1.45
C PRO A 147 8.76 -10.47 1.63
N LEU A 148 10.02 -10.67 1.23
CA LEU A 148 10.83 -11.76 1.78
C LEU A 148 11.28 -11.36 3.19
N ASN A 149 11.25 -12.32 4.11
CA ASN A 149 11.71 -12.11 5.47
C ASN A 149 13.24 -11.98 5.47
N LEU A 150 13.72 -10.79 5.83
CA LEU A 150 15.14 -10.52 6.04
C LEU A 150 15.45 -10.57 7.54
N ASP A 151 16.57 -11.18 7.89
CA ASP A 151 17.15 -11.04 9.22
C ASP A 151 17.69 -9.62 9.42
N ARG A 152 17.79 -9.16 10.68
CA ARG A 152 18.14 -7.75 11.01
C ARG A 152 19.44 -7.23 10.40
N ASN A 153 20.37 -8.13 10.05
CA ASN A 153 21.65 -7.76 9.48
C ASN A 153 21.69 -7.88 7.96
N GLN A 154 20.66 -8.48 7.35
CA GLN A 154 20.60 -8.64 5.90
C GLN A 154 20.24 -7.31 5.23
N LYS A 155 20.65 -7.17 3.97
CA LYS A 155 20.29 -6.04 3.11
C LYS A 155 19.90 -6.55 1.72
N ALA A 156 18.78 -6.08 1.19
CA ALA A 156 18.32 -6.40 -0.16
C ALA A 156 18.42 -5.18 -1.08
N ILE A 157 19.17 -5.31 -2.17
CA ILE A 157 19.51 -4.19 -3.06
C ILE A 157 19.01 -4.48 -4.47
N PHE A 158 18.11 -3.63 -4.94
CA PHE A 158 17.40 -3.81 -6.20
C PHE A 158 17.96 -2.89 -7.28
N PHE A 159 18.39 -3.50 -8.38
CA PHE A 159 18.72 -2.79 -9.61
C PHE A 159 17.45 -2.74 -10.46
N ALA A 160 16.66 -1.67 -10.30
CA ALA A 160 15.29 -1.62 -10.80
C ALA A 160 14.94 -0.29 -11.48
N GLY A 161 13.91 -0.31 -12.32
CA GLY A 161 13.35 0.91 -12.90
C GLY A 161 12.58 1.72 -11.85
N ALA A 162 12.45 3.03 -12.08
CA ALA A 162 11.76 3.93 -11.16
C ALA A 162 10.30 3.53 -10.85
N SER A 163 9.63 2.86 -11.80
CA SER A 163 8.25 2.36 -11.65
C SER A 163 8.11 1.22 -10.64
N SER A 164 9.18 0.48 -10.35
CA SER A 164 9.13 -0.63 -9.38
C SER A 164 9.40 -0.19 -7.93
N ARG A 165 9.77 1.09 -7.70
CA ARG A 165 10.07 1.63 -6.35
C ARG A 165 8.96 1.39 -5.35
N THR A 166 7.70 1.61 -5.75
CA THR A 166 6.51 1.50 -4.88
C THR A 166 6.20 0.07 -4.47
N ARG A 167 6.78 -0.91 -5.14
CA ARG A 167 6.68 -2.32 -4.77
C ARG A 167 7.77 -2.72 -3.77
N ILE A 168 8.91 -2.04 -3.81
CA ILE A 168 10.15 -2.45 -3.13
C ILE A 168 10.35 -1.71 -1.81
N LEU A 169 10.22 -0.37 -1.79
CA LEU A 169 10.64 0.48 -0.65
C LEU A 169 9.64 0.55 0.52
N ASN A 170 8.63 -0.33 0.53
CA ASN A 170 7.65 -0.42 1.62
C ASN A 170 8.17 -1.21 2.83
N TRP A 171 9.38 -1.75 2.76
CA TRP A 171 9.92 -2.73 3.71
C TRP A 171 11.29 -2.32 4.25
N ASP A 172 11.59 -2.72 5.48
CA ASP A 172 12.88 -2.49 6.14
C ASP A 172 14.00 -3.25 5.43
N ASP A 173 15.18 -2.61 5.31
CA ASP A 173 16.38 -3.18 4.67
C ASP A 173 16.28 -3.46 3.16
N TYR A 174 15.28 -2.88 2.50
CA TYR A 174 15.12 -2.91 1.04
C TYR A 174 15.59 -1.59 0.43
N HIS A 175 16.52 -1.67 -0.52
CA HIS A 175 17.11 -0.51 -1.17
C HIS A 175 16.98 -0.60 -2.69
N VAL A 176 16.86 0.54 -3.38
CA VAL A 176 16.73 0.60 -4.83
C VAL A 176 17.81 1.51 -5.42
N LEU A 177 18.63 0.97 -6.30
CA LEU A 177 19.43 1.73 -7.25
C LEU A 177 18.61 1.88 -8.54
N THR A 178 18.11 3.09 -8.82
CA THR A 178 17.25 3.31 -9.99
C THR A 178 18.05 3.34 -11.27
N ILE A 179 17.58 2.60 -12.26
CA ILE A 179 18.22 2.46 -13.56
C ILE A 179 17.16 2.60 -14.66
N GLY A 180 17.38 3.50 -15.60
CA GLY A 180 16.47 3.73 -16.72
C GLY A 180 17.17 4.15 -18.01
N GLU A 181 16.41 4.79 -18.91
CA GLU A 181 16.88 5.25 -20.21
C GLU A 181 18.00 6.29 -20.10
N LYS A 182 17.97 7.12 -19.05
CA LYS A 182 19.00 8.12 -18.78
C LYS A 182 20.35 7.44 -18.56
N GLU A 183 20.43 6.47 -17.65
CA GLU A 183 21.64 5.69 -17.40
C GLU A 183 22.09 4.95 -18.67
N ALA A 184 21.17 4.32 -19.39
CA ALA A 184 21.47 3.57 -20.62
C ALA A 184 22.15 4.45 -21.68
N LYS A 185 21.60 5.65 -21.88
CA LYS A 185 22.15 6.64 -22.81
C LYS A 185 23.52 7.15 -22.34
N THR A 186 23.64 7.52 -21.07
CA THR A 186 24.87 8.10 -20.51
C THR A 186 26.03 7.12 -20.49
N PHE A 187 25.78 5.86 -20.11
CA PHE A 187 26.78 4.81 -20.09
C PHE A 187 26.94 4.10 -21.44
N ARG A 188 26.23 4.55 -22.48
CA ARG A 188 26.24 3.99 -23.85
C ARG A 188 26.05 2.47 -23.86
N TYR A 189 25.11 1.99 -23.05
CA TYR A 189 24.80 0.57 -22.92
C TYR A 189 23.30 0.31 -23.15
N GLY A 190 22.94 -0.84 -23.73
CA GLY A 190 21.54 -1.16 -24.02
C GLY A 190 20.69 -1.33 -22.75
N LEU A 191 19.46 -0.81 -22.76
CA LEU A 191 18.56 -0.84 -21.59
C LEU A 191 18.29 -2.25 -21.05
N ILE A 192 18.27 -3.27 -21.91
CA ILE A 192 18.06 -4.66 -21.51
C ILE A 192 19.25 -5.16 -20.66
N GLY A 193 20.49 -4.79 -21.01
CA GLY A 193 21.68 -5.36 -20.38
C GLY A 193 22.31 -4.48 -19.30
N ILE A 194 21.84 -3.25 -19.14
CA ILE A 194 22.49 -2.25 -18.28
C ILE A 194 22.61 -2.67 -16.81
N LYS A 195 21.65 -3.44 -16.28
CA LYS A 195 21.70 -3.89 -14.88
C LYS A 195 22.89 -4.82 -14.64
N GLY A 196 23.10 -5.77 -15.55
CA GLY A 196 24.25 -6.68 -15.51
C GLY A 196 25.56 -5.95 -15.70
N TYR A 197 25.59 -4.97 -16.63
CA TYR A 197 26.76 -4.12 -16.83
C TYR A 197 27.12 -3.30 -15.58
N LEU A 198 26.16 -2.64 -14.94
CA LEU A 198 26.41 -1.82 -13.75
C LEU A 198 26.85 -2.67 -12.56
N PHE A 199 26.28 -3.86 -12.38
CA PHE A 199 26.73 -4.78 -11.35
C PHE A 199 28.15 -5.31 -11.62
N ALA A 200 28.50 -5.57 -12.89
CA ALA A 200 29.88 -5.91 -13.24
C ALA A 200 30.86 -4.77 -12.92
N GLN A 201 30.47 -3.51 -13.11
CA GLN A 201 31.28 -2.35 -12.69
C GLN A 201 31.42 -2.25 -11.17
N LEU A 202 30.38 -2.57 -10.40
CA LEU A 202 30.48 -2.67 -8.95
C LEU A 202 31.54 -3.70 -8.54
N LEU A 203 31.47 -4.91 -9.09
CA LEU A 203 32.44 -5.98 -8.81
C LEU A 203 33.88 -5.58 -9.19
N ARG A 204 34.05 -4.92 -10.34
CA ARG A 204 35.36 -4.38 -10.78
C ARG A 204 35.92 -3.34 -9.82
N ASN A 205 35.08 -2.50 -9.21
CA ASN A 205 35.53 -1.59 -8.18
C ASN A 205 35.96 -2.33 -6.92
N ILE A 206 35.19 -3.34 -6.51
CA ILE A 206 35.42 -4.07 -5.26
C ILE A 206 36.78 -4.78 -5.27
N ILE A 207 37.20 -5.35 -6.40
CA ILE A 207 38.51 -6.03 -6.53
C ILE A 207 39.72 -5.08 -6.52
N THR A 208 39.53 -3.76 -6.59
CA THR A 208 40.66 -2.80 -6.60
C THR A 208 41.33 -2.63 -5.25
N THR A 209 40.62 -2.97 -4.17
CA THR A 209 41.07 -2.82 -2.78
C THR A 209 40.70 -4.07 -1.97
N ASP A 210 40.80 -4.00 -0.63
CA ASP A 210 40.35 -5.06 0.26
C ASP A 210 38.85 -5.38 0.02
N ILE A 211 38.60 -6.59 -0.48
CA ILE A 211 37.26 -7.08 -0.87
C ILE A 211 36.33 -7.12 0.34
N ASP A 212 36.80 -7.63 1.48
CA ASP A 212 36.00 -7.77 2.71
C ASP A 212 35.62 -6.41 3.27
N GLN A 213 36.57 -5.46 3.23
CA GLN A 213 36.32 -4.08 3.65
C GLN A 213 35.28 -3.38 2.77
N LYS A 214 35.35 -3.57 1.45
CA LYS A 214 34.39 -2.98 0.50
C LYS A 214 32.98 -3.53 0.73
N TRP A 215 32.83 -4.84 0.92
CA TRP A 215 31.52 -5.42 1.22
C TRP A 215 30.98 -4.99 2.57
N SER A 216 31.82 -4.94 3.60
CA SER A 216 31.42 -4.45 4.93
C SER A 216 30.94 -3.00 4.85
N THR A 217 31.62 -2.17 4.04
CA THR A 217 31.20 -0.79 3.77
C THR A 217 29.82 -0.73 3.10
N ILE A 218 29.51 -1.64 2.17
CA ILE A 218 28.20 -1.68 1.51
C ILE A 218 27.10 -2.16 2.46
N ILE A 219 27.38 -3.10 3.35
CA ILE A 219 26.41 -3.58 4.35
C ILE A 219 26.06 -2.45 5.33
N ASP A 220 27.06 -1.72 5.80
CA ASP A 220 26.88 -0.58 6.72
C ASP A 220 26.28 0.64 6.00
N ARG A 221 26.70 0.87 4.75
CA ARG A 221 26.31 2.00 3.91
C ARG A 221 25.96 1.57 2.48
N PRO A 222 24.75 1.04 2.27
CA PRO A 222 24.31 0.58 0.95
C PRO A 222 24.37 1.64 -0.16
N ASP A 223 24.29 2.94 0.20
CA ASP A 223 24.42 4.07 -0.72
C ASP A 223 25.77 4.12 -1.45
N GLN A 224 26.83 3.53 -0.88
CA GLN A 224 28.18 3.52 -1.46
C GLN A 224 28.29 2.73 -2.76
N ILE A 225 27.30 1.89 -3.08
CA ILE A 225 27.25 1.21 -4.39
C ILE A 225 27.29 2.22 -5.53
N ARG A 226 26.60 3.36 -5.38
CA ARG A 226 26.56 4.40 -6.41
C ARG A 226 27.96 4.94 -6.70
N SER A 227 28.72 5.32 -5.67
CA SER A 227 30.08 5.85 -5.84
C SER A 227 30.99 4.79 -6.45
N PHE A 228 30.97 3.56 -5.94
CA PHE A 228 31.83 2.49 -6.45
C PHE A 228 31.60 2.18 -7.93
N ILE A 229 30.33 2.16 -8.39
CA ILE A 229 30.02 1.99 -9.81
C ILE A 229 30.54 3.15 -10.65
N LEU A 230 30.28 4.39 -10.23
CA LEU A 230 30.71 5.59 -10.96
C LEU A 230 32.23 5.68 -11.04
N ASP A 231 32.94 5.37 -9.96
CA ASP A 231 34.40 5.37 -9.89
C ASP A 231 35.01 4.34 -10.86
N SER A 232 34.45 3.13 -10.93
CA SER A 232 34.89 2.10 -11.88
C SER A 232 34.67 2.50 -13.34
N ILE A 233 33.55 3.16 -13.63
CA ILE A 233 33.26 3.65 -14.98
C ILE A 233 34.22 4.79 -15.34
N ALA A 234 34.49 5.70 -14.40
CA ALA A 234 35.40 6.82 -14.59
C ALA A 234 36.84 6.35 -14.84
N SER A 235 37.33 5.34 -14.10
CA SER A 235 38.69 4.79 -14.29
C SER A 235 38.90 4.13 -15.66
N THR A 236 37.81 3.81 -16.38
CA THR A 236 37.85 3.17 -17.69
C THR A 236 37.68 4.16 -18.85
N LYS A 237 37.29 5.42 -18.59
CA LYS A 237 37.11 6.44 -19.64
C LYS A 237 38.45 7.04 -20.08
N GLN A 238 38.66 7.11 -21.39
CA GLN A 238 39.76 7.86 -22.00
C GLN A 238 39.53 9.38 -21.75
N LEU A 239 40.59 10.15 -21.49
CA LEU A 239 40.53 11.61 -21.34
C LEU A 239 39.87 12.25 -22.57
N GLU A 240 38.66 12.79 -22.42
CA GLU A 240 37.97 13.57 -23.45
C GLU A 240 38.46 15.04 -23.40
N LEU A 241 38.70 15.65 -24.57
CA LEU A 241 39.23 17.04 -24.69
C LEU A 241 38.24 18.12 -24.22
N PHE A 242 36.99 17.76 -23.99
CA PHE A 242 35.92 18.65 -23.55
C PHE A 242 35.29 18.05 -22.29
N ASN A 243 35.53 18.69 -21.14
CA ASN A 243 34.77 18.40 -19.92
C ASN A 243 33.36 18.97 -20.11
N GLU A 244 32.44 18.18 -20.67
CA GLU A 244 31.05 18.37 -20.30
C GLU A 244 30.96 18.02 -18.81
N THR A 245 30.76 19.02 -17.97
CA THR A 245 30.36 18.85 -16.56
C THR A 245 29.02 18.12 -16.56
N SER A 246 29.04 16.80 -16.71
CA SER A 246 27.85 15.99 -16.84
C SER A 246 27.15 15.87 -15.48
N ASP A 247 25.82 15.93 -15.51
CA ASP A 247 24.80 15.70 -14.45
C ASP A 247 25.00 14.41 -13.61
N SER A 248 26.19 14.19 -13.05
CA SER A 248 26.54 12.95 -12.34
C SER A 248 25.73 12.80 -11.05
N GLU A 249 25.35 13.91 -10.40
CA GLU A 249 24.48 13.92 -9.22
C GLU A 249 23.14 13.23 -9.47
N ASP A 250 22.62 13.29 -10.69
CA ASP A 250 21.27 12.81 -11.02
C ASP A 250 21.27 11.40 -11.64
N LEU A 251 22.44 10.74 -11.74
CA LEU A 251 22.56 9.34 -12.21
C LEU A 251 22.55 8.35 -11.05
N LEU A 252 21.99 7.17 -11.31
CA LEU A 252 22.03 6.02 -10.38
C LEU A 252 21.51 6.38 -8.98
N LYS A 253 20.37 7.09 -8.91
CA LYS A 253 19.79 7.50 -7.62
C LYS A 253 19.56 6.27 -6.73
N PHE A 254 20.00 6.39 -5.48
CA PHE A 254 19.89 5.35 -4.48
C PHE A 254 18.80 5.73 -3.47
N TYR A 255 17.88 4.81 -3.22
CA TYR A 255 16.77 5.01 -2.30
C TYR A 255 16.76 3.91 -1.25
N SER A 256 16.78 4.29 0.02
CA SER A 256 16.51 3.40 1.17
C SER A 256 15.07 3.53 1.68
N GLU A 257 14.40 4.59 1.25
CA GLU A 257 13.04 4.94 1.62
C GLU A 257 12.36 5.64 0.44
N MET A 258 11.04 5.53 0.37
CA MET A 258 10.27 6.10 -0.73
C MET A 258 10.31 7.64 -0.73
N PHE A 259 10.17 8.23 0.45
CA PHE A 259 10.01 9.66 0.67
C PHE A 259 11.03 10.14 1.72
N PRO A 260 12.32 10.26 1.35
CA PRO A 260 13.35 10.61 2.30
C PRO A 260 13.18 12.02 2.82
N VAL A 261 13.31 12.24 4.12
CA VAL A 261 13.24 13.60 4.70
C VAL A 261 14.62 13.96 5.25
N PRO A 262 15.36 14.87 4.59
CA PRO A 262 16.61 15.40 5.12
C PRO A 262 16.42 15.99 6.51
N ASP A 263 17.42 15.85 7.38
CA ASP A 263 17.37 16.36 8.76
C ASP A 263 17.06 17.87 8.79
N GLU A 264 17.58 18.65 7.84
CA GLU A 264 17.27 20.09 7.73
C GLU A 264 15.82 20.42 7.34
N LEU A 265 15.07 19.44 6.80
CA LEU A 265 13.66 19.58 6.43
C LEU A 265 12.72 18.95 7.47
N VAL A 266 13.24 18.31 8.51
CA VAL A 266 12.40 17.83 9.61
C VAL A 266 11.75 19.04 10.29
N ALA A 267 10.43 19.08 10.23
CA ALA A 267 9.64 20.18 10.73
C ALA A 267 9.78 20.33 12.25
N ILE A 268 9.83 21.57 12.73
CA ILE A 268 10.02 21.87 14.16
C ILE A 268 8.87 21.39 15.06
N ASN A 269 7.69 21.15 14.47
CA ASN A 269 6.52 20.61 15.17
C ASN A 269 6.45 19.07 15.15
N CYS A 270 7.48 18.40 14.59
CA CYS A 270 7.58 16.94 14.57
C CYS A 270 7.91 16.31 15.95
N ILE A 271 7.71 17.08 17.03
CA ILE A 271 7.76 16.63 18.41
C ILE A 271 6.41 16.12 18.92
N GLU A 272 5.32 16.49 18.25
CA GLU A 272 3.96 16.06 18.58
C GLU A 272 3.68 14.67 18.02
N GLU A 273 3.00 13.80 18.76
CA GLU A 273 2.60 12.51 18.19
C GLU A 273 1.50 12.67 17.12
N PRO A 274 1.59 11.96 15.98
CA PRO A 274 0.58 12.07 14.92
C PRO A 274 -0.78 11.52 15.37
N ARG A 275 -1.86 12.30 15.19
CA ARG A 275 -3.22 11.90 15.57
C ARG A 275 -4.05 11.41 14.39
N PHE A 276 -4.67 10.24 14.53
CA PHE A 276 -5.56 9.68 13.52
C PHE A 276 -7.03 9.91 13.86
N PHE A 277 -7.77 10.58 12.97
CA PHE A 277 -9.20 10.79 13.08
C PHE A 277 -9.97 9.80 12.19
N LEU A 278 -11.05 9.22 12.71
CA LEU A 278 -11.96 8.38 11.93
C LEU A 278 -13.16 9.22 11.45
N PRO A 279 -13.38 9.37 10.13
CA PRO A 279 -14.59 10.00 9.61
C PRO A 279 -15.84 9.18 9.90
N GLU A 280 -16.81 9.80 10.55
CA GLU A 280 -18.04 9.14 10.97
C GLU A 280 -19.12 9.18 9.88
N ASN A 281 -19.58 7.99 9.46
CA ASN A 281 -20.54 7.81 8.36
C ASN A 281 -21.67 6.82 8.71
N ASP A 282 -22.14 6.86 9.95
CA ASP A 282 -23.13 5.93 10.49
C ASP A 282 -22.65 4.47 10.43
N ASP A 283 -21.36 4.27 10.74
CA ASP A 283 -20.72 2.97 10.77
C ASP A 283 -21.04 2.25 12.09
N ARG A 284 -22.21 1.57 12.10
CA ARG A 284 -22.71 0.77 13.22
C ARG A 284 -23.02 -0.68 12.81
N VAL A 285 -22.99 -1.57 13.79
CA VAL A 285 -23.32 -2.99 13.62
C VAL A 285 -24.13 -3.54 14.78
N ASP A 286 -25.05 -4.46 14.49
CA ASP A 286 -25.94 -5.09 15.47
C ASP A 286 -25.15 -5.98 16.43
N PRO A 287 -25.03 -5.65 17.73
CA PRO A 287 -24.28 -6.45 18.69
C PRO A 287 -24.86 -7.86 18.86
N ASN A 288 -26.15 -8.06 18.58
CA ASN A 288 -26.87 -9.33 18.74
C ASN A 288 -27.05 -10.10 17.42
N TYR A 289 -26.31 -9.73 16.38
CA TYR A 289 -26.41 -10.38 15.08
C TYR A 289 -26.06 -11.87 15.12
N GLU A 290 -26.97 -12.71 14.63
CA GLU A 290 -26.78 -14.16 14.54
C GLU A 290 -26.07 -14.53 13.23
N PHE A 291 -24.78 -14.85 13.33
CA PHE A 291 -23.96 -15.21 12.17
C PHE A 291 -24.42 -16.52 11.49
N MET A 292 -25.00 -17.47 12.24
CA MET A 292 -25.42 -18.75 11.67
C MET A 292 -26.59 -18.61 10.69
N THR A 293 -27.54 -17.75 11.02
CA THR A 293 -28.83 -17.56 10.34
C THR A 293 -28.90 -16.25 9.55
N ASP A 294 -27.86 -15.42 9.63
CA ASP A 294 -27.80 -14.06 9.09
C ASP A 294 -28.93 -13.15 9.60
N PHE A 295 -29.31 -13.31 10.87
CA PHE A 295 -30.48 -12.68 11.45
C PHE A 295 -30.13 -11.48 12.34
N SER A 296 -30.96 -10.44 12.21
CA SER A 296 -31.07 -9.29 13.11
C SER A 296 -32.54 -9.13 13.50
N GLU A 297 -32.81 -8.75 14.74
CA GLU A 297 -34.17 -8.51 15.21
C GLU A 297 -34.88 -7.42 14.37
N LYS A 298 -36.11 -7.72 13.92
CA LYS A 298 -36.83 -6.85 12.98
C LYS A 298 -37.27 -5.49 13.57
N ASN A 299 -37.52 -5.44 14.88
CA ASN A 299 -38.01 -4.24 15.57
C ASN A 299 -36.87 -3.42 16.20
N ARG A 300 -35.61 -3.77 15.93
CA ARG A 300 -34.45 -3.06 16.44
C ARG A 300 -34.38 -1.66 15.82
N ASN A 301 -34.12 -0.64 16.64
CA ASN A 301 -33.79 0.70 16.19
C ASN A 301 -32.26 0.81 16.03
N PRO A 302 -31.72 0.98 14.81
CA PRO A 302 -30.28 0.98 14.62
C PRO A 302 -29.52 2.16 15.22
N LEU A 303 -30.22 3.26 15.53
CA LEU A 303 -29.62 4.42 16.18
C LEU A 303 -29.39 4.19 17.67
N GLU A 304 -30.28 3.42 18.32
CA GLU A 304 -30.21 3.18 19.76
C GLU A 304 -29.45 1.89 20.08
N ASN A 305 -29.74 0.83 19.32
CA ASN A 305 -29.35 -0.53 19.66
C ASN A 305 -28.04 -1.00 19.02
N ASP A 306 -27.65 -0.50 17.84
CA ASP A 306 -26.33 -0.86 17.30
C ASP A 306 -25.17 -0.04 17.87
N VAL A 307 -23.99 -0.63 17.70
CA VAL A 307 -22.77 -0.19 18.34
C VAL A 307 -21.73 0.22 17.31
N TYR A 308 -20.95 1.22 17.69
CA TYR A 308 -19.82 1.72 16.91
C TYR A 308 -18.56 0.86 17.13
N ALA A 309 -17.53 1.11 16.30
CA ALA A 309 -16.26 0.41 16.39
C ALA A 309 -15.65 0.46 17.80
N HIS A 310 -15.58 1.65 18.41
CA HIS A 310 -14.98 1.87 19.73
C HIS A 310 -15.73 1.21 20.89
N GLN A 311 -16.96 0.77 20.68
CA GLN A 311 -17.72 0.02 21.69
C GLN A 311 -17.47 -1.49 21.62
N ILE A 312 -16.90 -1.99 20.51
CA ILE A 312 -16.58 -3.40 20.32
C ILE A 312 -15.19 -3.73 20.88
N PHE A 313 -14.29 -2.74 20.88
CA PHE A 313 -12.94 -2.85 21.41
C PHE A 313 -12.83 -2.20 22.79
N ASP A 314 -11.78 -2.55 23.54
CA ASP A 314 -11.58 -2.06 24.91
C ASP A 314 -11.22 -0.55 24.95
N ARG A 315 -10.80 0.00 23.81
CA ARG A 315 -10.52 1.42 23.59
C ARG A 315 -10.87 1.83 22.16
N PRO A 316 -11.15 3.11 21.89
CA PRO A 316 -11.24 3.62 20.51
C PRO A 316 -10.00 3.27 19.68
N GLN A 317 -10.22 2.99 18.39
CA GLN A 317 -9.18 2.61 17.43
C GLN A 317 -8.79 3.80 16.54
N PHE A 318 -8.74 4.97 17.16
CA PHE A 318 -8.47 6.28 16.58
C PHE A 318 -8.23 7.27 17.74
N ASP A 319 -7.64 8.41 17.44
CA ASP A 319 -7.36 9.48 18.39
C ASP A 319 -8.47 10.56 18.41
N GLY A 320 -9.41 10.53 17.48
CA GLY A 320 -10.61 11.37 17.47
C GLY A 320 -11.61 10.99 16.37
N LEU A 321 -12.80 11.59 16.39
CA LEU A 321 -13.81 11.44 15.33
C LEU A 321 -13.88 12.69 14.46
N LEU A 322 -14.20 12.52 13.18
CA LEU A 322 -14.47 13.61 12.25
C LEU A 322 -15.92 13.53 11.78
N VAL A 323 -16.66 14.63 11.94
CA VAL A 323 -18.11 14.71 11.67
C VAL A 323 -18.40 15.87 10.74
N SER A 324 -18.93 15.55 9.55
CA SER A 324 -19.26 16.58 8.57
C SER A 324 -20.63 17.19 8.79
N LYS A 325 -20.75 18.50 8.54
CA LYS A 325 -22.01 19.24 8.56
C LYS A 325 -23.04 18.59 7.63
N VAL A 326 -22.62 18.17 6.44
CA VAL A 326 -23.50 17.51 5.46
C VAL A 326 -24.08 16.20 6.00
N ASN A 327 -23.31 15.42 6.77
CA ASN A 327 -23.82 14.19 7.40
C ASN A 327 -24.89 14.48 8.46
N ILE A 328 -24.85 15.66 9.09
CA ILE A 328 -25.88 16.12 10.03
C ILE A 328 -27.08 16.70 9.28
N ASP A 329 -26.88 17.48 8.22
CA ASP A 329 -27.98 18.02 7.40
C ASP A 329 -28.83 16.93 6.73
N SER A 330 -28.17 15.85 6.32
CA SER A 330 -28.81 14.70 5.68
C SER A 330 -29.36 13.67 6.67
N ALA A 331 -29.20 13.89 7.98
CA ALA A 331 -29.66 12.97 9.00
C ALA A 331 -31.19 12.92 9.09
N THR A 332 -31.71 11.78 9.56
CA THR A 332 -33.15 11.62 9.79
C THR A 332 -33.63 12.51 10.93
N LYS A 333 -34.93 12.86 10.95
CA LYS A 333 -35.53 13.65 12.04
C LYS A 333 -35.24 13.06 13.43
N GLN A 334 -35.34 11.74 13.56
CA GLN A 334 -35.06 11.05 14.81
C GLN A 334 -33.58 11.20 15.22
N LYS A 335 -32.64 11.05 14.28
CA LYS A 335 -31.21 11.23 14.55
C LYS A 335 -30.92 12.66 15.00
N ASN A 336 -31.50 13.67 14.34
CA ASN A 336 -31.31 15.06 14.72
C ASN A 336 -31.85 15.36 16.13
N GLN A 337 -33.06 14.88 16.45
CA GLN A 337 -33.62 15.02 17.79
C GLN A 337 -32.70 14.40 18.86
N LEU A 338 -32.20 13.19 18.63
CA LEU A 338 -31.27 12.55 19.57
C LEU A 338 -29.95 13.31 19.72
N ILE A 339 -29.40 13.86 18.62
CA ILE A 339 -28.17 14.66 18.67
C ILE A 339 -28.40 15.98 19.41
N GLU A 340 -29.54 16.65 19.20
CA GLU A 340 -29.91 17.88 19.90
C GLU A 340 -30.13 17.64 21.40
N GLU A 341 -30.71 16.50 21.78
CA GLU A 341 -30.98 16.14 23.18
C GLU A 341 -29.71 15.71 23.94
N LEU A 342 -28.80 14.97 23.29
CA LEU A 342 -27.65 14.34 23.95
C LEU A 342 -26.33 15.11 23.73
N GLY A 343 -26.21 15.86 22.63
CA GLY A 343 -24.92 16.29 22.11
C GLY A 343 -24.15 15.16 21.41
N LEU A 344 -23.08 15.50 20.68
CA LEU A 344 -22.41 14.52 19.81
C LEU A 344 -21.63 13.43 20.55
N HIS A 345 -20.91 13.76 21.63
CA HIS A 345 -20.16 12.75 22.40
C HIS A 345 -21.07 11.65 22.94
N ASP A 346 -22.17 12.03 23.58
CA ASP A 346 -23.11 11.07 24.16
C ASP A 346 -23.90 10.32 23.08
N PHE A 347 -24.29 10.99 22.00
CA PHE A 347 -24.91 10.33 20.85
C PHE A 347 -24.01 9.24 20.23
N TYR A 348 -22.73 9.55 20.00
CA TYR A 348 -21.76 8.59 19.49
C TYR A 348 -21.22 7.64 20.57
N LYS A 349 -21.63 7.79 21.83
CA LYS A 349 -21.13 7.03 22.98
C LYS A 349 -19.59 7.07 23.04
N LEU A 350 -19.01 8.22 22.72
CA LEU A 350 -17.56 8.45 22.64
C LEU A 350 -17.07 9.06 23.96
N PRO A 351 -16.03 8.50 24.61
CA PRO A 351 -15.46 9.09 25.82
C PRO A 351 -14.95 10.52 25.56
N ARG A 352 -15.14 11.43 26.52
CA ARG A 352 -14.91 12.89 26.34
C ARG A 352 -13.44 13.23 26.06
N GLU A 353 -12.50 12.37 26.45
CA GLU A 353 -11.07 12.52 26.15
C GLU A 353 -10.73 12.34 24.66
N TYR A 354 -11.66 11.79 23.85
CA TYR A 354 -11.51 11.68 22.40
C TYR A 354 -12.21 12.86 21.71
N PRO A 355 -11.46 13.75 21.05
CA PRO A 355 -12.03 14.94 20.45
C PRO A 355 -12.88 14.62 19.21
N ILE A 356 -13.89 15.48 18.98
CA ILE A 356 -14.68 15.51 17.76
C ILE A 356 -14.28 16.74 16.93
N MET A 357 -13.82 16.49 15.71
CA MET A 357 -13.52 17.51 14.71
C MET A 357 -14.68 17.67 13.73
N GLY A 358 -15.08 18.91 13.49
CA GLY A 358 -16.11 19.26 12.53
C GLY A 358 -15.54 19.77 11.22
N ASP A 359 -16.10 19.31 10.12
CA ASP A 359 -15.84 19.86 8.78
C ASP A 359 -17.14 20.17 8.04
N CYS A 360 -17.04 20.89 6.92
CA CYS A 360 -18.21 21.26 6.11
C CYS A 360 -18.64 20.15 5.15
N GLY A 361 -17.82 19.11 4.89
CA GLY A 361 -18.13 18.06 3.93
C GLY A 361 -18.01 18.50 2.47
N ALA A 362 -16.94 19.22 2.11
CA ALA A 362 -16.78 19.89 0.81
C ALA A 362 -16.91 19.02 -0.44
N PHE A 363 -16.67 17.72 -0.33
CA PHE A 363 -16.91 16.78 -1.42
C PHE A 363 -18.39 16.74 -1.86
N SER A 364 -19.33 17.03 -0.97
CA SER A 364 -20.77 16.95 -1.24
C SER A 364 -21.31 18.17 -1.98
N TYR A 365 -20.61 19.31 -1.93
CA TYR A 365 -20.99 20.54 -2.64
C TYR A 365 -19.94 20.96 -3.68
N ILE A 366 -19.08 20.04 -4.11
CA ILE A 366 -18.01 20.31 -5.08
C ILE A 366 -18.52 20.89 -6.42
N ASP A 367 -19.74 20.54 -6.82
CA ASP A 367 -20.38 20.98 -8.07
C ASP A 367 -21.17 22.29 -7.92
N LYS A 368 -21.18 22.90 -6.72
CA LYS A 368 -21.77 24.23 -6.50
C LYS A 368 -20.79 25.31 -6.95
N ASP A 369 -21.33 26.49 -7.26
CA ASP A 369 -20.53 27.67 -7.61
C ASP A 369 -19.82 28.26 -6.38
N VAL A 370 -20.51 28.19 -5.23
CA VAL A 370 -20.01 28.61 -3.91
C VAL A 370 -20.46 27.61 -2.85
N PRO A 371 -19.72 27.48 -1.72
CA PRO A 371 -20.17 26.68 -0.59
C PRO A 371 -21.57 27.11 -0.10
N PRO A 372 -22.43 26.16 0.30
CA PRO A 372 -23.83 26.44 0.63
C PRO A 372 -24.02 26.97 2.07
N TYR A 373 -22.94 27.29 2.77
CA TYR A 373 -22.93 27.63 4.18
C TYR A 373 -22.33 29.01 4.40
N THR A 374 -22.85 29.72 5.40
CA THR A 374 -22.24 30.93 5.93
C THR A 374 -21.33 30.60 7.12
N THR A 375 -20.37 31.48 7.39
CA THR A 375 -19.45 31.35 8.53
C THR A 375 -20.21 31.29 9.86
N GLU A 376 -21.27 32.09 10.01
CA GLU A 376 -22.12 32.11 11.21
C GLU A 376 -22.80 30.76 11.45
N GLU A 377 -23.46 30.19 10.43
CA GLU A 377 -24.14 28.90 10.53
C GLU A 377 -23.20 27.76 10.94
N ILE A 378 -21.97 27.76 10.42
CA ILE A 378 -20.98 26.74 10.73
C ILE A 378 -20.41 26.88 12.14
N MET A 379 -20.17 28.11 12.59
CA MET A 379 -19.74 28.37 13.97
C MET A 379 -20.82 27.99 14.98
N ASP A 380 -22.09 28.33 14.71
CA ASP A 380 -23.23 27.98 15.55
C ASP A 380 -23.41 26.46 15.62
N TYR A 381 -23.21 25.76 14.49
CA TYR A 381 -23.18 24.30 14.45
C TYR A 381 -22.08 23.73 15.35
N TYR A 382 -20.84 24.21 15.23
CA TYR A 382 -19.73 23.73 16.06
C TYR A 382 -19.94 23.98 17.55
N HIS A 383 -20.47 25.14 17.90
CA HIS A 383 -20.76 25.50 19.28
C HIS A 383 -21.92 24.68 19.87
N THR A 384 -23.07 24.67 19.19
CA THR A 384 -24.31 24.06 19.70
C THR A 384 -24.16 22.57 19.90
N LEU A 385 -23.45 21.88 19.00
CA LEU A 385 -23.25 20.44 19.08
C LEU A 385 -22.02 20.02 19.88
N GLY A 386 -21.28 20.98 20.47
CA GLY A 386 -20.20 20.72 21.41
C GLY A 386 -18.95 20.10 20.78
N LEU A 387 -18.61 20.48 19.55
CA LEU A 387 -17.38 20.03 18.88
C LEU A 387 -16.13 20.60 19.56
N ASP A 388 -15.03 19.85 19.49
CA ASP A 388 -13.74 20.27 20.08
C ASP A 388 -12.87 21.01 19.06
N TYR A 389 -13.02 20.69 17.77
CA TYR A 389 -12.36 21.38 16.66
C TYR A 389 -13.38 21.79 15.61
N GLY A 390 -13.26 23.01 15.09
CA GLY A 390 -14.13 23.55 14.04
C GLY A 390 -13.31 24.05 12.86
N VAL A 391 -13.53 23.47 11.68
CA VAL A 391 -12.78 23.80 10.46
C VAL A 391 -13.50 24.89 9.66
N SER A 392 -12.76 25.88 9.15
CA SER A 392 -13.32 26.93 8.30
C SER A 392 -13.93 26.37 7.00
N ILE A 393 -14.73 27.17 6.31
CA ILE A 393 -15.38 26.74 5.07
C ILE A 393 -14.36 26.75 3.92
N ASP A 394 -14.36 25.72 3.07
CA ASP A 394 -13.53 25.62 1.87
C ASP A 394 -14.31 25.28 0.61
N HIS A 395 -13.63 25.42 -0.53
CA HIS A 395 -14.12 24.92 -1.82
C HIS A 395 -13.03 24.14 -2.57
N LEU A 396 -13.24 22.82 -2.72
CA LEU A 396 -12.25 21.90 -3.29
C LEU A 396 -11.76 22.30 -4.70
N ILE A 397 -10.44 22.25 -4.88
CA ILE A 397 -9.74 22.47 -6.17
C ILE A 397 -9.18 21.13 -6.66
N VAL A 398 -10.05 20.30 -7.25
CA VAL A 398 -9.67 18.96 -7.75
C VAL A 398 -10.27 18.67 -9.11
N GLY A 399 -9.67 17.73 -9.85
CA GLY A 399 -10.23 17.21 -11.10
C GLY A 399 -10.40 18.31 -12.17
N PRO A 400 -11.59 18.50 -12.76
CA PRO A 400 -11.80 19.52 -13.80
C PRO A 400 -11.60 20.94 -13.27
N PHE A 401 -11.98 21.21 -12.01
CA PHE A 401 -11.88 22.53 -11.39
C PHE A 401 -10.44 22.98 -11.16
N GLN A 402 -9.51 22.05 -11.04
CA GLN A 402 -8.07 22.35 -10.96
C GLN A 402 -7.48 22.79 -12.30
N LYS A 403 -8.08 22.36 -13.42
CA LYS A 403 -7.59 22.64 -14.78
C LYS A 403 -8.05 23.99 -15.30
N ASP A 404 -9.23 24.44 -14.89
CA ASP A 404 -9.73 25.78 -15.20
C ASP A 404 -9.07 26.80 -14.29
N GLU A 405 -8.26 27.68 -14.87
CA GLU A 405 -7.50 28.68 -14.12
C GLU A 405 -8.39 29.72 -13.43
N ASN A 406 -9.51 30.11 -14.05
CA ASN A 406 -10.41 31.08 -13.44
C ASN A 406 -11.11 30.45 -12.23
N ILE A 407 -11.63 29.23 -12.39
CA ILE A 407 -12.35 28.54 -11.32
C ILE A 407 -11.41 28.18 -10.16
N ARG A 408 -10.22 27.64 -10.44
CA ARG A 408 -9.27 27.28 -9.36
C ARG A 408 -8.85 28.50 -8.55
N ASN A 409 -8.57 29.64 -9.21
CA ASN A 409 -8.18 30.87 -8.53
C ASN A 409 -9.36 31.44 -7.73
N GLN A 410 -10.57 31.44 -8.28
CA GLN A 410 -11.76 31.86 -7.56
C GLN A 410 -11.99 31.03 -6.30
N ARG A 411 -11.91 29.70 -6.38
CA ARG A 411 -12.09 28.79 -5.24
C ARG A 411 -10.98 28.92 -4.20
N TYR A 412 -9.75 29.18 -4.65
CA TYR A 412 -8.60 29.44 -3.80
C TYR A 412 -8.81 30.70 -2.96
N GLU A 413 -9.12 31.83 -3.61
CA GLU A 413 -9.37 33.10 -2.92
C GLU A 413 -10.59 33.03 -2.01
N LEU A 414 -11.66 32.35 -2.44
CA LEU A 414 -12.85 32.14 -1.63
C LEU A 414 -12.54 31.36 -0.35
N THR A 415 -11.74 30.30 -0.44
CA THR A 415 -11.32 29.49 0.71
C THR A 415 -10.51 30.33 1.71
N LEU A 416 -9.57 31.16 1.23
CA LEU A 416 -8.78 32.04 2.10
C LEU A 416 -9.65 33.11 2.76
N THR A 417 -10.55 33.74 2.00
CA THR A 417 -11.47 34.77 2.50
C THR A 417 -12.39 34.21 3.59
N MET A 418 -12.92 33.00 3.39
CA MET A 418 -13.75 32.32 4.37
C MET A 418 -12.96 31.92 5.63
N ALA A 419 -11.69 31.51 5.49
CA ALA A 419 -10.83 31.23 6.63
C ALA A 419 -10.49 32.50 7.43
N GLU A 420 -10.28 33.65 6.77
CA GLU A 420 -10.09 34.94 7.43
C GLU A 420 -11.35 35.38 8.19
N GLU A 421 -12.51 35.32 7.54
CA GLU A 421 -13.79 35.64 8.15
C GLU A 421 -14.07 34.76 9.39
N PHE A 422 -13.84 33.45 9.26
CA PHE A 422 -14.03 32.49 10.35
C PHE A 422 -13.20 32.84 11.58
N LEU A 423 -11.90 33.15 11.42
CA LEU A 423 -11.04 33.49 12.56
C LEU A 423 -11.41 34.83 13.18
N ARG A 424 -11.73 35.83 12.36
CA ARG A 424 -12.18 37.15 12.83
C ARG A 424 -13.43 37.01 13.68
N MET A 425 -14.47 36.37 13.14
CA MET A 425 -15.74 36.17 13.84
C MET A 425 -15.56 35.32 15.10
N TYR A 426 -14.73 34.27 15.05
CA TYR A 426 -14.39 33.47 16.22
C TYR A 426 -13.79 34.33 17.33
N ARG A 427 -12.80 35.17 17.03
CA ARG A 427 -12.16 36.05 18.04
C ARG A 427 -13.13 37.07 18.62
N GLU A 428 -13.94 37.71 17.78
CA GLU A 428 -14.93 38.72 18.20
C GLU A 428 -16.00 38.14 19.14
N ARG A 429 -16.40 36.88 18.91
CA ARG A 429 -17.53 36.26 19.62
C ARG A 429 -17.13 35.24 20.68
N LYS A 430 -15.86 34.82 20.76
CA LYS A 430 -15.38 33.75 21.65
C LYS A 430 -15.81 33.94 23.10
N GLU A 431 -15.57 35.11 23.66
CA GLU A 431 -15.88 35.40 25.06
C GLU A 431 -17.41 35.52 25.28
N LEU A 432 -18.11 36.18 24.36
CA LEU A 432 -19.55 36.41 24.45
C LEU A 432 -20.35 35.10 24.34
N MET A 433 -19.99 34.25 23.39
CA MET A 433 -20.66 32.97 23.12
C MET A 433 -20.04 31.80 23.91
N ASN A 434 -18.96 32.05 24.65
CA ASN A 434 -18.20 31.03 25.38
C ASN A 434 -17.81 29.82 24.50
N TYR A 435 -17.27 30.09 23.30
CA TYR A 435 -16.87 29.02 22.37
C TYR A 435 -15.82 28.10 22.98
N GLN A 436 -16.12 26.79 22.97
CA GLN A 436 -15.24 25.74 23.48
C GLN A 436 -14.40 25.09 22.37
N PHE A 437 -14.86 25.14 21.12
CA PHE A 437 -14.13 24.56 20.00
C PHE A 437 -12.89 25.39 19.67
N HIS A 438 -11.86 24.71 19.17
CA HIS A 438 -10.64 25.32 18.66
C HIS A 438 -10.74 25.50 17.13
N PRO A 439 -10.49 26.71 16.59
CA PRO A 439 -10.64 26.99 15.16
C PRO A 439 -9.49 26.40 14.36
N ILE A 440 -9.81 25.78 13.21
CA ILE A 440 -8.84 25.25 12.25
C ILE A 440 -9.06 25.93 10.91
N GLY A 441 -8.02 26.53 10.35
CA GLY A 441 -8.09 27.15 9.04
C GLY A 441 -7.74 26.12 7.95
N ILE A 442 -8.64 25.86 7.02
CA ILE A 442 -8.40 24.94 5.89
C ILE A 442 -7.88 25.70 4.67
N VAL A 443 -6.90 25.10 3.99
CA VAL A 443 -6.36 25.58 2.72
C VAL A 443 -6.66 24.61 1.58
N GLN A 444 -6.73 25.17 0.38
CA GLN A 444 -6.78 24.44 -0.88
C GLN A 444 -5.63 24.88 -1.77
N GLY A 445 -5.30 24.08 -2.78
CA GLY A 445 -4.24 24.38 -3.73
C GLY A 445 -4.18 23.34 -4.84
N TRP A 446 -3.29 23.54 -5.81
CA TRP A 446 -3.10 22.63 -6.95
C TRP A 446 -1.64 22.23 -7.18
N ASP A 447 -0.70 22.92 -6.53
CA ASP A 447 0.73 22.70 -6.61
C ASP A 447 1.44 23.08 -5.29
N PRO A 448 2.69 22.65 -5.07
CA PRO A 448 3.41 22.98 -3.84
C PRO A 448 3.46 24.49 -3.52
N PRO A 449 3.73 25.40 -4.47
CA PRO A 449 3.74 26.84 -4.19
C PRO A 449 2.37 27.42 -3.76
N SER A 450 1.26 26.98 -4.35
CA SER A 450 -0.08 27.44 -3.96
C SER A 450 -0.43 27.01 -2.54
N PHE A 451 -0.14 25.76 -2.17
CA PHE A 451 -0.34 25.29 -0.79
C PHE A 451 0.55 26.05 0.21
N ARG A 452 1.83 26.26 -0.10
CA ARG A 452 2.74 27.04 0.76
C ARG A 452 2.22 28.45 1.02
N ARG A 453 1.82 29.18 -0.03
CA ARG A 453 1.27 30.54 0.09
C ARG A 453 0.00 30.59 0.93
N ALA A 454 -0.89 29.62 0.75
CA ALA A 454 -2.12 29.53 1.52
C ALA A 454 -1.84 29.29 3.02
N VAL A 455 -0.93 28.36 3.33
CA VAL A 455 -0.53 28.08 4.72
C VAL A 455 0.16 29.30 5.35
N GLU A 456 1.07 29.95 4.62
CA GLU A 456 1.75 31.17 5.06
C GLU A 456 0.75 32.30 5.36
N HIS A 457 -0.28 32.45 4.53
CA HIS A 457 -1.36 33.40 4.77
C HIS A 457 -2.11 33.10 6.07
N LEU A 458 -2.52 31.84 6.31
CA LEU A 458 -3.22 31.46 7.54
C LEU A 458 -2.35 31.60 8.80
N ILE A 459 -1.04 31.32 8.71
CA ILE A 459 -0.08 31.61 9.77
C ILE A 459 -0.06 33.11 10.07
N GLY A 460 -0.04 33.96 9.03
CA GLY A 460 -0.08 35.42 9.17
C GLY A 460 -1.36 35.94 9.85
N LEU A 461 -2.49 35.26 9.68
CA LEU A 461 -3.75 35.56 10.39
C LEU A 461 -3.71 35.12 11.86
N GLY A 462 -2.77 34.26 12.24
CA GLY A 462 -2.56 33.74 13.58
C GLY A 462 -3.34 32.45 13.87
N TYR A 463 -3.57 31.61 12.87
CA TYR A 463 -3.94 30.21 13.11
C TYR A 463 -2.74 29.45 13.70
N ASP A 464 -2.97 28.68 14.75
CA ASP A 464 -2.02 27.72 15.32
C ASP A 464 -2.32 26.26 14.88
N TYR A 465 -3.44 26.05 14.19
CA TYR A 465 -3.87 24.80 13.63
C TYR A 465 -4.45 25.02 12.23
N VAL A 466 -3.81 24.45 11.21
CA VAL A 466 -4.27 24.50 9.81
C VAL A 466 -4.59 23.11 9.29
N ALA A 467 -5.35 23.04 8.21
CA ALA A 467 -5.64 21.79 7.52
C ALA A 467 -5.44 21.89 6.00
N LEU A 468 -4.96 20.81 5.39
CA LEU A 468 -4.74 20.72 3.94
C LEU A 468 -5.89 19.93 3.30
N GLY A 469 -6.72 20.61 2.51
CA GLY A 469 -7.83 20.03 1.75
C GLY A 469 -7.45 19.60 0.34
N GLY A 470 -8.33 18.84 -0.33
CA GLY A 470 -8.17 18.48 -1.75
C GLY A 470 -7.19 17.34 -2.05
N LEU A 471 -6.52 16.78 -1.04
CA LEU A 471 -5.43 15.82 -1.23
C LEU A 471 -5.83 14.34 -1.11
N ALA A 472 -7.08 14.03 -0.76
CA ALA A 472 -7.52 12.65 -0.48
C ALA A 472 -7.25 11.65 -1.64
N ARG A 473 -7.38 12.11 -2.89
CA ARG A 473 -7.15 11.30 -4.11
C ARG A 473 -5.78 11.53 -4.75
N GLU A 474 -4.94 12.36 -4.13
CA GLU A 474 -3.66 12.78 -4.70
C GLU A 474 -2.57 11.74 -4.47
N GLN A 475 -1.58 11.71 -5.37
CA GLN A 475 -0.45 10.77 -5.27
C GLN A 475 0.47 11.15 -4.11
N SER A 476 1.04 10.15 -3.44
CA SER A 476 1.92 10.38 -2.28
C SER A 476 3.12 11.26 -2.62
N GLU A 477 3.69 11.14 -3.83
CA GLU A 477 4.77 12.01 -4.33
C GLU A 477 4.37 13.49 -4.33
N LYS A 478 3.17 13.80 -4.81
CA LYS A 478 2.71 15.19 -4.89
C LYS A 478 2.43 15.76 -3.51
N ILE A 479 1.85 14.97 -2.60
CA ILE A 479 1.64 15.35 -1.20
C ILE A 479 3.00 15.59 -0.51
N TYR A 480 3.96 14.70 -0.72
CA TYR A 480 5.32 14.85 -0.20
C TYR A 480 5.98 16.16 -0.66
N GLU A 481 5.91 16.51 -1.95
CA GLU A 481 6.45 17.78 -2.45
C GLU A 481 5.70 19.01 -1.90
N ILE A 482 4.38 18.93 -1.69
CA ILE A 482 3.61 19.98 -1.02
C ILE A 482 4.11 20.17 0.43
N LEU A 483 4.26 19.09 1.17
CA LEU A 483 4.70 19.14 2.57
C LEU A 483 6.13 19.64 2.71
N LYS A 484 7.04 19.30 1.78
CA LYS A 484 8.41 19.86 1.74
C LYS A 484 8.43 21.37 1.58
N GLU A 485 7.54 21.92 0.76
CA GLU A 485 7.44 23.37 0.60
C GLU A 485 6.85 24.05 1.84
N ILE A 486 6.02 23.36 2.63
CA ILE A 486 5.40 23.90 3.85
C ILE A 486 6.31 23.77 5.07
N ALA A 487 7.07 22.68 5.21
CA ALA A 487 7.86 22.39 6.41
C ALA A 487 8.76 23.57 6.87
N PRO A 488 9.45 24.32 5.98
CA PRO A 488 10.31 25.43 6.39
C PRO A 488 9.59 26.66 6.95
N ILE A 489 8.27 26.79 6.75
CA ILE A 489 7.49 27.96 7.23
C ILE A 489 6.71 27.67 8.52
N ILE A 490 6.81 26.46 9.07
CA ILE A 490 6.14 26.10 10.31
C ILE A 490 6.69 26.97 11.46
N PRO A 491 5.83 27.74 12.18
CA PRO A 491 6.30 28.85 13.01
C PRO A 491 6.67 28.46 14.44
N SER A 492 6.14 27.35 14.96
CA SER A 492 6.43 26.89 16.32
C SER A 492 6.32 25.36 16.46
N PRO A 493 6.93 24.78 17.51
CA PRO A 493 6.80 23.36 17.80
C PRO A 493 5.38 22.91 18.16
N THR A 494 4.50 23.84 18.55
CA THR A 494 3.09 23.57 18.90
C THR A 494 2.14 23.78 17.72
N PHE A 495 2.65 24.21 16.56
CA PHE A 495 1.83 24.42 15.38
C PHE A 495 1.31 23.08 14.87
N ARG A 496 0.02 23.00 14.59
CA ARG A 496 -0.64 21.77 14.15
C ARG A 496 -1.02 21.87 12.69
N MET A 497 -0.84 20.77 11.97
CA MET A 497 -1.27 20.61 10.58
C MET A 497 -2.03 19.30 10.41
N HIS A 498 -3.26 19.40 9.92
CA HIS A 498 -4.14 18.28 9.62
C HIS A 498 -4.13 17.96 8.13
N LEU A 499 -4.04 16.68 7.76
CA LEU A 499 -4.09 16.22 6.38
C LEU A 499 -5.40 15.49 6.08
N PHE A 500 -6.28 16.12 5.27
CA PHE A 500 -7.63 15.60 5.06
C PHE A 500 -7.69 14.40 4.09
N GLY A 501 -8.34 13.33 4.54
CA GLY A 501 -8.69 12.15 3.75
C GLY A 501 -7.50 11.30 3.29
N VAL A 502 -6.32 11.46 3.90
CA VAL A 502 -5.09 10.75 3.52
C VAL A 502 -4.71 9.72 4.58
N ALA A 503 -4.71 8.45 4.16
CA ALA A 503 -4.03 7.36 4.84
C ALA A 503 -3.19 6.60 3.81
N ARG A 504 -1.95 6.28 4.15
CA ARG A 504 -0.97 5.55 3.33
C ARG A 504 -0.28 4.48 4.19
N ASP A 505 0.67 3.76 3.62
CA ASP A 505 1.54 2.89 4.40
C ASP A 505 2.32 3.68 5.47
N MET A 506 2.78 2.99 6.53
CA MET A 506 3.39 3.65 7.69
C MET A 506 4.67 4.42 7.37
N ARG A 507 5.46 3.98 6.38
CA ARG A 507 6.69 4.69 5.97
C ARG A 507 6.36 6.02 5.30
N THR A 508 5.36 6.02 4.42
CA THR A 508 4.84 7.27 3.84
C THR A 508 4.26 8.20 4.90
N MET A 509 3.49 7.67 5.85
CA MET A 509 2.93 8.48 6.94
C MET A 509 4.02 9.04 7.87
N GLU A 510 5.10 8.28 8.11
CA GLU A 510 6.28 8.76 8.85
C GLU A 510 6.95 9.94 8.15
N ALA A 511 7.15 9.85 6.84
CA ALA A 511 7.71 10.96 6.05
C ALA A 511 6.80 12.21 6.09
N PHE A 512 5.48 12.03 5.99
CA PHE A 512 4.54 13.15 6.11
C PHE A 512 4.58 13.78 7.51
N HIS A 513 4.73 12.96 8.54
CA HIS A 513 4.90 13.43 9.91
C HIS A 513 6.19 14.24 10.08
N LYS A 514 7.33 13.74 9.57
CA LYS A 514 8.62 14.45 9.51
C LYS A 514 8.50 15.82 8.86
N LEU A 515 7.62 15.98 7.87
CA LEU A 515 7.37 17.24 7.18
C LEU A 515 6.27 18.11 7.84
N GLY A 516 5.87 17.77 9.07
CA GLY A 516 5.07 18.61 9.95
C GLY A 516 3.59 18.27 10.04
N VAL A 517 3.13 17.16 9.44
CA VAL A 517 1.74 16.68 9.62
C VAL A 517 1.57 16.15 11.05
N THR A 518 0.72 16.80 11.85
CA THR A 518 0.44 16.40 13.25
C THR A 518 -0.84 15.58 13.39
N SER A 519 -1.70 15.59 12.39
CA SER A 519 -2.93 14.80 12.40
C SER A 519 -3.44 14.53 10.98
N PHE A 520 -4.27 13.51 10.82
CA PHE A 520 -4.88 13.15 9.54
C PHE A 520 -6.15 12.33 9.75
N ASP A 521 -7.02 12.29 8.76
CA ASP A 521 -8.22 11.44 8.77
C ASP A 521 -8.28 10.49 7.58
N SER A 522 -8.93 9.34 7.77
CA SER A 522 -9.30 8.50 6.63
C SER A 522 -10.34 7.45 6.97
N SER A 523 -11.34 7.30 6.11
CA SER A 523 -12.23 6.13 6.09
C SER A 523 -11.69 4.97 5.24
N SER A 524 -10.51 5.12 4.62
CA SER A 524 -9.96 4.11 3.71
C SER A 524 -9.77 2.73 4.37
N PRO A 525 -9.12 2.60 5.55
CA PRO A 525 -8.96 1.29 6.20
C PRO A 525 -10.30 0.57 6.40
N LEU A 526 -11.30 1.30 6.90
CA LEU A 526 -12.65 0.81 7.14
C LEU A 526 -13.36 0.40 5.84
N ARG A 527 -13.42 1.30 4.85
CA ARG A 527 -14.21 1.08 3.62
C ARG A 527 -13.61 0.04 2.68
N ARG A 528 -12.29 -0.18 2.74
CA ARG A 528 -11.62 -1.25 1.97
C ARG A 528 -12.18 -2.63 2.29
N ALA A 529 -12.80 -2.83 3.45
CA ALA A 529 -13.46 -4.09 3.78
C ALA A 529 -14.60 -4.49 2.83
N TRP A 530 -15.19 -3.56 2.08
CA TRP A 530 -16.20 -3.85 1.06
C TRP A 530 -15.99 -3.18 -0.30
N LEU A 531 -14.98 -2.33 -0.44
CA LEU A 531 -14.61 -1.71 -1.73
C LEU A 531 -13.45 -2.45 -2.41
N GLY A 532 -13.53 -2.59 -3.72
CA GLY A 532 -12.51 -3.24 -4.54
C GLY A 532 -12.41 -4.76 -4.33
N THR A 533 -11.35 -5.34 -4.89
CA THR A 533 -11.03 -6.78 -4.82
C THR A 533 -9.61 -6.94 -4.27
N GLY A 534 -9.40 -7.81 -3.29
CA GLY A 534 -8.06 -8.23 -2.84
C GLY A 534 -7.46 -7.53 -1.62
N HIS A 535 -8.03 -6.43 -1.17
CA HIS A 535 -7.54 -5.70 0.01
C HIS A 535 -8.67 -5.51 1.04
N ASN A 536 -9.47 -6.55 1.27
CA ASN A 536 -10.64 -6.46 2.13
C ASN A 536 -10.32 -6.78 3.60
N TYR A 537 -9.32 -7.60 3.88
CA TYR A 537 -8.86 -7.92 5.23
C TYR A 537 -7.40 -7.49 5.40
N HIS A 538 -7.11 -6.62 6.37
CA HIS A 538 -5.76 -6.16 6.66
C HIS A 538 -5.09 -7.03 7.73
N SER A 539 -3.80 -7.32 7.55
CA SER A 539 -2.95 -7.97 8.56
C SER A 539 -1.92 -6.99 9.14
N LEU A 540 -1.48 -7.25 10.38
CA LEU A 540 -0.49 -6.43 11.08
C LEU A 540 0.86 -6.38 10.37
N ASN A 541 1.22 -7.45 9.63
CA ASN A 541 2.46 -7.52 8.84
C ASN A 541 2.42 -6.70 7.53
N GLY A 542 1.35 -5.93 7.30
CA GLY A 542 1.19 -5.12 6.08
C GLY A 542 0.61 -5.88 4.88
N LYS A 543 0.50 -7.21 4.95
CA LYS A 543 -0.20 -8.00 3.91
C LYS A 543 -1.71 -7.78 4.00
N HIS A 544 -2.37 -7.85 2.85
CA HIS A 544 -3.81 -7.68 2.72
C HIS A 544 -4.40 -8.84 1.93
N TYR A 545 -5.63 -9.24 2.28
CA TYR A 545 -6.29 -10.41 1.73
C TYR A 545 -7.66 -10.07 1.17
N THR A 546 -8.13 -10.88 0.23
CA THR A 546 -9.52 -10.80 -0.25
C THR A 546 -10.49 -11.32 0.79
N ALA A 547 -11.72 -10.80 0.76
CA ALA A 547 -12.84 -11.44 1.43
C ALA A 547 -13.50 -12.47 0.51
N ILE A 548 -13.95 -13.59 1.06
CA ILE A 548 -14.65 -14.66 0.34
C ILE A 548 -16.08 -14.23 0.08
N ARG A 549 -16.46 -14.10 -1.19
CA ARG A 549 -17.78 -13.58 -1.57
C ARG A 549 -18.83 -14.68 -1.51
N ILE A 550 -19.75 -14.56 -0.56
CA ILE A 550 -20.92 -15.43 -0.46
C ILE A 550 -22.17 -14.55 -0.30
N PRO A 551 -22.63 -13.89 -1.38
CA PRO A 551 -23.82 -13.05 -1.34
C PRO A 551 -25.05 -13.83 -0.84
N GLU A 552 -25.95 -13.15 -0.12
CA GLU A 552 -27.21 -13.74 0.31
C GLU A 552 -28.09 -14.13 -0.89
N ALA A 553 -28.52 -15.39 -0.91
CA ALA A 553 -29.49 -15.89 -1.87
C ALA A 553 -30.89 -15.41 -1.46
N LYS A 554 -31.29 -14.26 -2.01
CA LYS A 554 -32.61 -13.64 -1.85
C LYS A 554 -33.27 -13.47 -3.21
N GLU A 555 -34.53 -13.88 -3.31
CA GLU A 555 -35.36 -13.61 -4.51
C GLU A 555 -35.69 -12.12 -4.66
N THR A 556 -35.75 -11.40 -3.54
CA THR A 556 -36.29 -10.03 -3.49
C THR A 556 -35.26 -8.94 -3.69
N SER A 557 -33.97 -9.22 -3.50
CA SER A 557 -32.89 -8.24 -3.57
C SER A 557 -31.51 -8.88 -3.80
N GLY A 558 -30.51 -8.05 -4.15
CA GLY A 558 -29.12 -8.48 -4.24
C GLY A 558 -28.71 -9.13 -5.56
N ARG A 559 -27.57 -9.84 -5.53
CA ARG A 559 -26.93 -10.44 -6.71
C ARG A 559 -27.77 -11.59 -7.28
N VAL A 560 -28.29 -12.48 -6.43
CA VAL A 560 -29.07 -13.66 -6.86
C VAL A 560 -30.34 -13.25 -7.59
N LYS A 561 -31.10 -12.27 -7.09
CA LYS A 561 -32.25 -11.70 -7.84
C LYS A 561 -31.87 -11.27 -9.26
N LYS A 562 -30.74 -10.57 -9.44
CA LYS A 562 -30.30 -10.13 -10.77
C LYS A 562 -29.95 -11.32 -11.67
N MET A 563 -29.39 -12.39 -11.12
CA MET A 563 -29.10 -13.60 -11.90
C MET A 563 -30.38 -14.32 -12.32
N LEU A 564 -31.35 -14.46 -11.40
CA LEU A 564 -32.68 -15.03 -11.68
C LEU A 564 -33.46 -14.24 -12.75
N GLN A 565 -33.22 -12.93 -12.87
CA GLN A 565 -33.83 -12.10 -13.91
C GLN A 565 -33.17 -12.25 -15.29
N ASN A 566 -31.92 -12.72 -15.32
CA ASN A 566 -31.08 -12.74 -16.52
C ASN A 566 -30.86 -14.16 -17.09
N SER A 567 -31.25 -15.21 -16.37
CA SER A 567 -31.12 -16.60 -16.80
C SER A 567 -32.22 -17.45 -16.17
N ASP A 568 -32.91 -18.25 -16.99
CA ASP A 568 -33.91 -19.23 -16.57
C ASP A 568 -33.30 -20.63 -16.30
N GLU A 569 -31.98 -20.79 -16.45
CA GLU A 569 -31.32 -22.10 -16.38
C GLU A 569 -31.15 -22.63 -14.95
N ILE A 570 -31.08 -21.74 -13.94
CA ILE A 570 -30.80 -22.11 -12.54
C ILE A 570 -31.92 -21.60 -11.64
N GLY A 571 -32.66 -22.52 -11.02
CA GLY A 571 -33.71 -22.17 -10.06
C GLY A 571 -33.19 -21.65 -8.73
N PHE A 572 -34.00 -20.85 -8.02
CA PHE A 572 -33.63 -20.27 -6.72
C PHE A 572 -33.21 -21.31 -5.66
N ALA A 573 -33.82 -22.49 -5.67
CA ALA A 573 -33.48 -23.58 -4.76
C ALA A 573 -32.00 -23.99 -4.88
N GLU A 574 -31.43 -23.92 -6.08
CA GLU A 574 -30.03 -24.27 -6.31
C GLU A 574 -29.08 -23.18 -5.78
N TYR A 575 -29.40 -21.90 -5.98
CA TYR A 575 -28.67 -20.80 -5.34
C TYR A 575 -28.65 -20.95 -3.81
N ARG A 576 -29.79 -21.32 -3.20
CA ARG A 576 -29.86 -21.55 -1.75
C ARG A 576 -29.04 -22.77 -1.32
N ARG A 577 -29.11 -23.88 -2.07
CA ARG A 577 -28.34 -25.09 -1.76
C ARG A 577 -26.83 -24.81 -1.77
N LEU A 578 -26.32 -24.20 -2.84
CA LEU A 578 -24.90 -23.90 -3.01
C LEU A 578 -24.41 -22.83 -2.02
N GLU A 579 -25.23 -21.82 -1.72
CA GLU A 579 -24.94 -20.86 -0.66
C GLU A 579 -24.73 -21.54 0.70
N GLN A 580 -25.66 -22.41 1.10
CA GLN A 580 -25.58 -23.11 2.38
C GLN A 580 -24.40 -24.09 2.43
N GLU A 581 -24.09 -24.75 1.31
CA GLU A 581 -22.92 -25.61 1.18
C GLU A 581 -21.62 -24.81 1.34
N ALA A 582 -21.48 -23.66 0.68
CA ALA A 582 -20.30 -22.80 0.80
C ALA A 582 -20.11 -22.28 2.23
N LEU A 583 -21.17 -21.82 2.90
CA LEU A 583 -21.11 -21.39 4.30
C LEU A 583 -20.77 -22.55 5.25
N GLY A 584 -21.39 -23.71 5.04
CA GLY A 584 -21.12 -24.92 5.81
C GLY A 584 -19.68 -25.41 5.64
N ALA A 585 -19.14 -25.34 4.42
CA ALA A 585 -17.78 -25.70 4.10
C ALA A 585 -16.77 -24.83 4.85
N LEU A 586 -16.94 -23.50 4.83
CA LEU A 586 -16.08 -22.57 5.56
C LEU A 586 -16.07 -22.83 7.06
N ARG A 587 -17.23 -23.11 7.66
CA ARG A 587 -17.32 -23.40 9.11
C ARG A 587 -16.59 -24.70 9.46
N LYS A 588 -16.84 -25.77 8.71
CA LYS A 588 -16.12 -27.05 8.88
C LYS A 588 -14.61 -26.90 8.68
N PHE A 589 -14.19 -26.09 7.71
CA PHE A 589 -12.78 -25.75 7.50
C PHE A 589 -12.17 -24.98 8.68
N SER A 590 -12.93 -24.05 9.27
CA SER A 590 -12.52 -23.35 10.48
C SER A 590 -12.35 -24.30 11.66
N GLU A 591 -13.21 -25.32 11.78
CA GLU A 591 -13.17 -26.35 12.82
C GLU A 591 -12.10 -27.44 12.57
N GLY A 592 -11.47 -27.45 11.40
CA GLY A 592 -10.52 -28.49 10.99
C GLY A 592 -11.16 -29.82 10.57
N THR A 593 -12.48 -29.83 10.29
CA THR A 593 -13.25 -31.02 9.88
C THR A 593 -13.45 -31.12 8.37
N ARG A 594 -12.91 -30.17 7.59
CA ARG A 594 -12.88 -30.18 6.13
C ARG A 594 -11.53 -29.62 5.64
N ASP A 595 -10.98 -30.20 4.59
CA ASP A 595 -9.71 -29.76 3.99
C ASP A 595 -9.88 -28.52 3.11
N LEU A 596 -8.76 -27.91 2.72
CA LEU A 596 -8.69 -26.69 1.92
C LEU A 596 -9.34 -26.86 0.54
N ASP A 597 -9.01 -27.93 -0.17
CA ASP A 597 -9.40 -28.11 -1.58
C ASP A 597 -10.90 -28.34 -1.70
N SER A 598 -11.46 -29.24 -0.88
CA SER A 598 -12.90 -29.49 -0.87
C SER A 598 -13.71 -28.29 -0.36
N THR A 599 -13.13 -27.44 0.48
CA THR A 599 -13.75 -26.18 0.92
C THR A 599 -13.78 -25.16 -0.20
N LEU A 600 -12.66 -25.01 -0.91
CA LEU A 600 -12.53 -24.09 -2.01
C LEU A 600 -13.48 -24.47 -3.17
N GLU A 601 -13.59 -25.76 -3.47
CA GLU A 601 -14.53 -26.28 -4.47
C GLU A 601 -15.98 -25.84 -4.16
N ALA A 602 -16.47 -26.04 -2.94
CA ALA A 602 -17.81 -25.63 -2.53
C ALA A 602 -18.07 -24.12 -2.68
N ILE A 603 -17.06 -23.29 -2.39
CA ILE A 603 -17.16 -21.84 -2.55
C ILE A 603 -17.22 -21.45 -4.03
N LEU A 604 -16.36 -22.06 -4.85
CA LEU A 604 -16.25 -21.78 -6.28
C LEU A 604 -17.47 -22.26 -7.06
N GLU A 605 -18.12 -23.35 -6.63
CA GLU A 605 -19.40 -23.79 -7.21
C GLU A 605 -20.48 -22.70 -7.08
N TYR A 606 -20.58 -22.05 -5.92
CA TYR A 606 -21.51 -20.94 -5.72
C TYR A 606 -21.09 -19.68 -6.50
N ASP A 607 -19.79 -19.36 -6.51
CA ASP A 607 -19.24 -18.21 -7.26
C ASP A 607 -19.52 -18.33 -8.77
N LYS A 608 -19.37 -19.54 -9.32
CA LYS A 608 -19.60 -19.87 -10.75
C LYS A 608 -21.00 -19.50 -11.20
N ILE A 609 -22.03 -19.86 -10.43
CA ILE A 609 -23.44 -19.61 -10.81
C ILE A 609 -23.88 -18.15 -10.61
N LEU A 610 -23.05 -17.32 -9.96
CA LEU A 610 -23.26 -15.87 -9.83
C LEU A 610 -22.73 -15.07 -11.03
N GLY A 611 -22.28 -15.77 -12.07
CA GLY A 611 -21.81 -15.20 -13.34
C GLY A 611 -20.53 -14.39 -13.19
N GLU A 612 -19.72 -14.66 -12.15
CA GLU A 612 -18.42 -14.03 -11.98
C GLU A 612 -17.38 -14.73 -12.88
N LYS A 613 -16.84 -14.03 -13.89
CA LYS A 613 -15.68 -14.50 -14.67
C LYS A 613 -14.41 -14.34 -13.84
N ARG A 614 -14.04 -15.28 -12.95
CA ARG A 614 -12.82 -15.12 -12.15
C ARG A 614 -12.11 -16.43 -11.83
N GLU A 615 -11.31 -16.92 -12.78
CA GLU A 615 -10.10 -17.71 -12.46
C GLU A 615 -9.21 -17.00 -11.41
N VAL A 616 -9.40 -15.69 -11.22
CA VAL A 616 -8.75 -14.83 -10.22
C VAL A 616 -9.18 -15.11 -8.77
N HIS A 617 -10.41 -15.60 -8.54
CA HIS A 617 -10.93 -15.78 -7.19
C HIS A 617 -10.34 -17.00 -6.50
N GLU A 618 -10.12 -18.08 -7.24
CA GLU A 618 -9.56 -19.31 -6.70
C GLU A 618 -8.24 -19.06 -5.98
N ASP A 619 -7.29 -18.40 -6.64
CA ASP A 619 -5.97 -18.10 -6.09
C ASP A 619 -6.05 -17.24 -4.82
N MET A 620 -6.94 -16.24 -4.82
CA MET A 620 -7.08 -15.32 -3.69
C MET A 620 -7.82 -15.97 -2.52
N TYR A 621 -8.81 -16.83 -2.78
CA TYR A 621 -9.52 -17.60 -1.76
C TYR A 621 -8.61 -18.67 -1.17
N ARG A 622 -7.83 -19.36 -2.00
CA ARG A 622 -6.80 -20.32 -1.57
C ARG A 622 -5.77 -19.66 -0.67
N GLU A 623 -5.28 -18.48 -1.05
CA GLU A 623 -4.32 -17.71 -0.25
C GLU A 623 -4.87 -17.36 1.15
N VAL A 624 -6.06 -16.76 1.24
CA VAL A 624 -6.62 -16.40 2.55
C VAL A 624 -6.97 -17.63 3.40
N LEU A 625 -7.46 -18.71 2.79
CA LEU A 625 -7.80 -19.95 3.52
C LEU A 625 -6.56 -20.71 3.98
N SER A 626 -5.48 -20.72 3.20
CA SER A 626 -4.23 -21.40 3.59
C SER A 626 -3.48 -20.65 4.69
N GLU A 627 -3.41 -19.32 4.61
CA GLU A 627 -2.69 -18.50 5.59
C GLU A 627 -3.49 -18.19 6.86
N ARG A 628 -4.82 -18.40 6.83
CA ARG A 628 -5.73 -18.24 7.98
C ARG A 628 -5.48 -16.96 8.82
N PRO A 629 -5.34 -15.77 8.19
CA PRO A 629 -4.82 -14.58 8.88
C PRO A 629 -5.70 -14.10 10.05
N TRP A 630 -6.99 -14.44 10.05
CA TRP A 630 -7.91 -14.11 11.16
C TRP A 630 -7.58 -14.84 12.46
N GLU A 631 -6.93 -16.01 12.40
CA GLU A 631 -6.54 -16.77 13.60
C GLU A 631 -5.30 -16.19 14.27
N HIS A 632 -4.49 -15.44 13.51
CA HIS A 632 -3.31 -14.75 14.01
C HIS A 632 -3.61 -13.34 14.54
N CYS A 633 -4.87 -12.88 14.44
CA CYS A 633 -5.28 -11.58 14.94
C CYS A 633 -5.96 -11.67 16.31
N ASN A 634 -5.40 -10.97 17.29
CA ASN A 634 -5.92 -10.95 18.66
C ASN A 634 -7.05 -9.93 18.91
N CYS A 635 -7.61 -9.29 17.87
CA CYS A 635 -8.66 -8.30 18.04
C CYS A 635 -10.00 -8.96 18.48
N ASN A 636 -10.87 -8.19 19.15
CA ASN A 636 -12.15 -8.71 19.66
C ASN A 636 -13.04 -9.32 18.58
N ILE A 637 -12.97 -8.80 17.36
CA ILE A 637 -13.76 -9.29 16.22
C ILE A 637 -13.24 -10.66 15.78
N CYS A 638 -11.97 -10.76 15.39
CA CYS A 638 -11.39 -12.02 14.92
C CYS A 638 -11.51 -13.14 15.95
N ARG A 639 -11.26 -12.85 17.24
CA ARG A 639 -11.42 -13.83 18.33
C ARG A 639 -12.84 -14.34 18.51
N LYS A 640 -13.86 -13.49 18.32
CA LYS A 640 -15.26 -13.85 18.59
C LYS A 640 -15.99 -14.44 17.38
N ILE A 641 -15.74 -13.92 16.18
CA ILE A 641 -16.49 -14.34 14.97
C ILE A 641 -15.68 -15.26 14.06
N GLY A 642 -14.37 -15.41 14.29
CA GLY A 642 -13.52 -16.33 13.54
C GLY A 642 -13.60 -16.11 12.03
N ILE A 643 -13.78 -17.19 11.28
CA ILE A 643 -13.81 -17.18 9.82
C ILE A 643 -14.90 -16.27 9.23
N ASP A 644 -15.98 -15.95 9.97
CA ASP A 644 -17.02 -15.04 9.47
C ASP A 644 -16.50 -13.62 9.18
N VAL A 645 -15.36 -13.22 9.75
CA VAL A 645 -14.74 -11.92 9.44
C VAL A 645 -14.29 -11.84 7.99
N ILE A 646 -13.85 -12.95 7.38
CA ILE A 646 -13.38 -12.98 5.99
C ILE A 646 -14.51 -13.19 4.98
N VAL A 647 -15.75 -13.44 5.43
CA VAL A 647 -16.89 -13.62 4.53
C VAL A 647 -17.45 -12.26 4.11
N PHE A 648 -17.48 -11.99 2.81
CA PHE A 648 -18.16 -10.83 2.23
C PHE A 648 -19.64 -11.16 2.09
N ARG A 649 -20.44 -10.71 3.06
CA ARG A 649 -21.88 -10.98 3.13
C ARG A 649 -22.58 -10.06 4.14
N GLY A 650 -23.58 -9.32 3.67
CA GLY A 650 -24.40 -8.45 4.52
C GLY A 650 -23.62 -7.30 5.18
N ASN A 651 -24.34 -6.38 5.82
CA ASN A 651 -23.75 -5.21 6.45
C ASN A 651 -22.92 -5.59 7.69
N ASN A 652 -23.44 -6.49 8.51
CA ASN A 652 -22.86 -6.83 9.82
C ASN A 652 -21.46 -7.45 9.75
N ARG A 653 -21.18 -8.33 8.77
CA ARG A 653 -19.83 -8.88 8.58
C ARG A 653 -18.90 -7.86 7.93
N ASN A 654 -19.38 -7.22 6.87
CA ASN A 654 -18.57 -6.28 6.10
C ASN A 654 -18.09 -5.10 6.95
N ARG A 655 -18.97 -4.50 7.78
CA ARG A 655 -18.57 -3.41 8.69
C ARG A 655 -17.71 -3.87 9.84
N ARG A 656 -17.95 -5.05 10.42
CA ARG A 656 -17.03 -5.64 11.43
C ARG A 656 -15.64 -5.88 10.86
N ARG A 657 -15.52 -6.37 9.62
CA ARG A 657 -14.23 -6.45 8.92
C ARG A 657 -13.62 -5.06 8.72
N GLY A 658 -14.43 -4.04 8.43
CA GLY A 658 -13.98 -2.64 8.40
C GLY A 658 -13.42 -2.16 9.74
N PHE A 659 -14.10 -2.45 10.85
CA PHE A 659 -13.63 -2.13 12.20
C PHE A 659 -12.33 -2.85 12.55
N HIS A 660 -12.19 -4.12 12.13
CA HIS A 660 -10.92 -4.85 12.22
C HIS A 660 -9.81 -4.15 11.42
N ASN A 661 -10.07 -3.72 10.18
CA ASN A 661 -9.07 -3.02 9.38
C ASN A 661 -8.64 -1.69 10.01
N THR A 662 -9.59 -0.95 10.61
CA THR A 662 -9.28 0.26 11.39
C THR A 662 -8.42 -0.06 12.61
N TYR A 663 -8.75 -1.13 13.35
CA TYR A 663 -7.93 -1.63 14.47
C TYR A 663 -6.50 -1.94 14.04
N VAL A 664 -6.32 -2.65 12.92
CA VAL A 664 -5.00 -3.01 12.39
C VAL A 664 -4.21 -1.76 12.01
N TYR A 665 -4.82 -0.85 11.27
CA TYR A 665 -4.17 0.38 10.85
C TYR A 665 -3.78 1.26 12.04
N TYR A 666 -4.68 1.42 13.02
CA TYR A 666 -4.36 2.17 14.23
C TYR A 666 -3.28 1.49 15.07
N SER A 667 -3.25 0.16 15.14
CA SER A 667 -2.17 -0.58 15.81
C SER A 667 -0.80 -0.30 15.16
N GLN A 668 -0.75 -0.17 13.83
CA GLN A 668 0.47 0.19 13.10
C GLN A 668 0.91 1.63 13.42
N ILE A 669 -0.04 2.57 13.52
CA ILE A 669 0.26 3.95 13.96
C ILE A 669 0.81 3.97 15.39
N GLN A 670 0.21 3.19 16.29
CA GLN A 670 0.68 3.10 17.68
C GLN A 670 2.10 2.53 17.77
N GLU A 671 2.46 1.61 16.88
CA GLU A 671 3.84 1.11 16.79
C GLU A 671 4.79 2.18 16.23
N LEU A 672 4.35 2.96 15.24
CA LEU A 672 5.11 4.11 14.73
C LEU A 672 5.39 5.14 15.85
N LYS A 673 4.38 5.51 16.64
CA LYS A 673 4.51 6.41 17.80
C LYS A 673 5.55 5.92 18.81
N LYS A 674 5.56 4.62 19.11
CA LYS A 674 6.56 4.03 20.03
C LYS A 674 7.98 4.05 19.49
N ARG A 675 8.16 3.89 18.17
CA ARG A 675 9.49 4.00 17.53
C ARG A 675 10.00 5.44 17.61
N TRP A 676 9.08 6.40 17.51
CA TRP A 676 9.38 7.83 17.57
C TRP A 676 9.81 8.31 18.96
N ASN A 677 9.19 7.78 20.01
CA ASN A 677 9.48 8.14 21.41
C ASN A 677 10.76 7.47 21.97
N LYS A 678 11.48 6.68 21.17
CA LYS A 678 12.76 6.06 21.52
C LYS A 678 13.90 6.83 20.90
#